data_AF-A0A8H3J8I8-F1
#
_entry.id   AF-A0A8H3J8I8-F1
#
_cell.length_a   1.000
_cell.length_b   1.000
_cell.length_c   1.000
_cell.angle_alpha   90.00
_cell.angle_beta   90.00
_cell.angle_gamma   90.00
#
_symmetry.space_group_name_H-M   'P 1'
#
loop_
_entity.id
_entity.type
_entity.pdbx_description
1 polymer ?
#
loop_
_entity_poly.entity_id
_entity_poly.type
_entity_poly.pdbx_seq_one_letter_code
_entity_poly.pdbx_strand_id
1 'polypeptide(L)'
;MTTANCPRQQFSFESVLTRVGDPQHLVIDVGFEGLDEIEKEWQIKEFCTELIHAVKHPSEHLLRLDTHFSRLLDSTVKERPDPTSPEQTVRSKIQASKANQILARFPKAPQRLFTLPLSNSGLIAKGSTIWDGIKEGRWARKYLVPEARSLFQTPYGEDAESVMQLLEDMQDNAWDNLFVTSFIDTNNMIFMLKVADIGHQPDFAFALTFLSYVNRLGELVDMYDALVDAVKFGVREPFEDPAPSVQALKAALFPATLDDHEQSLSVLKAFLWSAWQRSVMLYFYYVIGVQLWHKSPSTWSSLLAIRGVRRLIDLEATDYRGDSTHYLCNWAFELLRTTRTSVALDFRRMISLFDEHFHGLQGRCINGSGLACKGDLPESCQRFTGAETKAQSMHAMNCDGRSCARIRWSETSYRRCRNPRAVTANGDDDFLRYCKASSSTMSISHVWSHGQGGRPEDGINLCLHKRYCQLAKAFDCDSYWIDSSCIPDDLQLRKEAIMSINQIFCDSKIVLISDKDLQSKSMRSASVVDYETLLSILLVCDWGVRAWTMLEAIRGNRSIHVLCADDHTVQLVDLLRTVHEEGAVHLAVLLGSAQHLLPSVDSNSAKPIEEVGHLLSQRHASRKNDEIIIWGLVSNMTAPADVVQLWKAREQVATAFLMSSALRIEGSPGYGWAPATPYLRPQRRDVQLPEGQTHAYSVRYPSYDGRGSYSARLTVQGLQGLWLVHDIDQAFASDLYDECVEEMIPTQWNDRELEKPLVGSEYGSALMIFERPDYAKACDTLRTLLSTPNAKARVIRPLDSEGISPYLGNDARGEDFTTLVAICVCYGTSHDNQDSNDPNKVHCEKWEWKGVFDWRDDTHPDWTVREMLII
;
A
#
# COMPACT_ATOMS: atom_id res chain seq x y z
N MET A 1 -51.60 19.34 -9.14
CA MET A 1 -51.12 17.96 -9.04
C MET A 1 -49.64 18.00 -9.38
N THR A 2 -48.85 17.95 -8.32
CA THR A 2 -47.52 18.54 -8.18
C THR A 2 -46.40 17.61 -8.61
N THR A 3 -45.54 18.13 -9.47
CA THR A 3 -44.21 17.64 -9.83
C THR A 3 -43.36 17.41 -8.58
N ALA A 4 -43.25 16.15 -8.18
CA ALA A 4 -42.25 15.72 -7.19
C ALA A 4 -40.88 15.68 -7.87
N ASN A 5 -40.00 16.60 -7.45
CA ASN A 5 -38.61 16.69 -7.85
C ASN A 5 -37.88 15.37 -7.53
N CYS A 6 -37.28 14.75 -8.56
CA CYS A 6 -36.33 13.65 -8.41
C CYS A 6 -35.00 14.19 -7.85
N PRO A 7 -34.44 13.62 -6.76
CA PRO A 7 -33.18 14.11 -6.18
C PRO A 7 -31.92 13.70 -6.95
N ARG A 8 -32.00 12.81 -7.95
CA ARG A 8 -30.84 12.24 -8.66
C ARG A 8 -29.96 13.26 -9.41
N GLN A 9 -30.36 14.53 -9.47
CA GLN A 9 -29.62 15.61 -10.12
C GLN A 9 -29.64 16.95 -9.35
N GLN A 10 -30.05 16.97 -8.07
CA GLN A 10 -30.32 18.24 -7.38
C GLN A 10 -29.14 18.92 -6.67
N PHE A 11 -27.91 18.62 -7.10
CA PHE A 11 -26.81 19.57 -6.97
C PHE A 11 -26.08 19.63 -8.31
N SER A 12 -26.72 20.28 -9.28
CA SER A 12 -26.00 20.69 -10.49
C SER A 12 -24.80 21.55 -10.08
N PHE A 13 -23.74 21.54 -10.89
CA PHE A 13 -22.60 22.45 -10.76
C PHE A 13 -23.02 23.91 -10.46
N GLU A 14 -24.14 24.37 -11.04
CA GLU A 14 -24.73 25.70 -10.82
C GLU A 14 -25.26 25.92 -9.40
N SER A 15 -25.72 24.86 -8.73
CA SER A 15 -26.26 24.87 -7.36
C SER A 15 -25.16 25.02 -6.30
N VAL A 16 -23.96 24.47 -6.58
CA VAL A 16 -22.77 24.64 -5.74
C VAL A 16 -22.11 25.99 -6.02
N LEU A 17 -22.06 26.42 -7.29
CA LEU A 17 -21.55 27.74 -7.66
C LEU A 17 -22.27 28.91 -6.96
N THR A 18 -23.59 28.84 -6.84
CA THR A 18 -24.42 29.87 -6.21
C THR A 18 -24.22 29.97 -4.70
N ARG A 19 -23.76 28.91 -4.04
CA ARG A 19 -23.55 28.85 -2.58
C ARG A 19 -22.18 29.35 -2.13
N VAL A 20 -21.18 29.29 -3.00
CA VAL A 20 -19.82 29.77 -2.73
C VAL A 20 -19.70 31.29 -2.98
N GLY A 21 -20.82 31.99 -3.24
CA GLY A 21 -20.85 33.42 -3.56
C GLY A 21 -21.20 34.37 -2.41
N ASP A 22 -21.33 33.90 -1.16
CA ASP A 22 -21.69 34.76 -0.02
C ASP A 22 -20.51 34.93 0.95
N PRO A 23 -19.84 36.10 1.05
CA PRO A 23 -18.60 36.30 1.81
C PRO A 23 -18.77 36.39 3.34
N GLN A 24 -19.95 36.10 3.90
CA GLN A 24 -20.22 36.37 5.31
C GLN A 24 -20.58 35.13 6.12
N HIS A 25 -19.65 34.18 6.33
CA HIS A 25 -19.77 33.30 7.50
C HIS A 25 -18.41 32.94 8.10
N LEU A 26 -18.37 33.07 9.42
CA LEU A 26 -17.20 33.04 10.29
C LEU A 26 -16.32 31.81 10.08
N VAL A 27 -15.02 32.11 10.04
CA VAL A 27 -13.86 31.22 10.06
C VAL A 27 -13.84 30.48 11.41
N ILE A 28 -13.75 29.14 11.39
CA ILE A 28 -13.03 28.46 12.47
C ILE A 28 -11.58 28.80 12.20
N ASP A 29 -10.89 29.39 13.18
CA ASP A 29 -9.47 29.72 13.05
C ASP A 29 -8.74 28.45 12.62
N VAL A 30 -8.20 28.48 11.39
CA VAL A 30 -7.62 27.32 10.71
C VAL A 30 -6.27 26.94 11.35
N GLY A 31 -5.83 27.68 12.36
CA GLY A 31 -4.66 27.38 13.16
C GLY A 31 -4.88 26.22 14.14
N PHE A 32 -5.01 24.99 13.63
CA PHE A 32 -4.60 23.80 14.41
C PHE A 32 -3.06 23.72 14.54
N GLU A 33 -2.33 24.65 13.92
CA GLU A 33 -0.89 24.80 14.07
C GLU A 33 -0.59 25.44 15.43
N GLY A 34 -0.05 24.65 16.36
CA GLY A 34 0.46 25.11 17.66
C GLY A 34 -0.37 24.72 18.90
N LEU A 35 -1.46 23.96 18.73
CA LEU A 35 -2.20 23.34 19.83
C LEU A 35 -1.51 22.05 20.29
N ASP A 36 -1.66 21.69 21.57
CA ASP A 36 -1.23 20.36 22.03
C ASP A 36 -2.19 19.25 21.55
N GLU A 37 -1.75 17.99 21.59
CA GLU A 37 -2.53 16.86 21.07
C GLU A 37 -3.87 16.67 21.81
N ILE A 38 -3.97 17.06 23.08
CA ILE A 38 -5.21 16.94 23.87
C ILE A 38 -6.23 17.97 23.39
N GLU A 39 -5.80 19.21 23.18
CA GLU A 39 -6.64 20.28 22.63
C GLU A 39 -7.13 19.93 21.22
N LYS A 40 -6.25 19.38 20.37
CA LYS A 40 -6.58 18.91 19.02
C LYS A 40 -7.62 17.78 19.07
N GLU A 41 -7.42 16.77 19.93
CA GLU A 41 -8.36 15.67 20.10
C GLU A 41 -9.74 16.17 20.52
N TRP A 42 -9.77 17.13 21.46
CA TRP A 42 -11.00 17.70 21.97
C TRP A 42 -11.78 18.49 20.90
N GLN A 43 -11.08 19.29 20.08
CA GLN A 43 -11.72 20.02 18.98
C GLN A 43 -12.33 19.08 17.93
N ILE A 44 -11.70 17.94 17.63
CA ILE A 44 -12.29 16.92 16.73
C ILE A 44 -13.57 16.32 17.36
N LYS A 45 -13.56 16.04 18.67
CA LYS A 45 -14.75 15.57 19.41
C LYS A 45 -15.89 16.59 19.38
N GLU A 46 -15.59 17.87 19.57
CA GLU A 46 -16.58 18.94 19.46
C GLU A 46 -17.16 19.01 18.03
N PHE A 47 -16.31 18.91 17.01
CA PHE A 47 -16.75 18.88 15.61
C PHE A 47 -17.67 17.69 15.31
N CYS A 48 -17.37 16.50 15.85
CA CYS A 48 -18.25 15.32 15.74
C CYS A 48 -19.64 15.58 16.33
N THR A 49 -19.74 16.34 17.42
CA THR A 49 -21.02 16.67 18.08
C THR A 49 -21.97 17.38 17.10
N GLU A 50 -21.47 18.40 16.39
CA GLU A 50 -22.23 19.15 15.40
C GLU A 50 -22.70 18.25 14.24
N LEU A 51 -21.83 17.35 13.76
CA LEU A 51 -22.18 16.41 12.69
C LEU A 51 -23.26 15.40 13.12
N ILE A 52 -23.20 14.91 14.37
CA ILE A 52 -24.21 14.01 14.93
C ILE A 52 -25.57 14.70 15.00
N HIS A 53 -25.61 15.98 15.40
CA HIS A 53 -26.84 16.76 15.38
C HIS A 53 -27.36 17.02 13.95
N ALA A 54 -26.46 17.32 13.02
CA ALA A 54 -26.80 17.56 11.63
C ALA A 54 -27.44 16.34 10.95
N VAL A 55 -26.86 15.14 11.10
CA VAL A 55 -27.40 13.91 10.47
C VAL A 55 -28.78 13.50 11.01
N LYS A 56 -29.09 13.88 12.25
CA LYS A 56 -30.38 13.61 12.90
C LYS A 56 -31.51 14.51 12.39
N HIS A 57 -31.18 15.62 11.71
CA HIS A 57 -32.18 16.59 11.27
C HIS A 57 -33.24 15.96 10.32
N PRO A 58 -34.55 16.25 10.48
CA PRO A 58 -35.60 15.53 9.76
C PRO A 58 -35.57 15.66 8.23
N SER A 59 -35.21 16.83 7.70
CA SER A 59 -35.32 17.16 6.26
C SER A 59 -34.03 17.70 5.64
N GLU A 60 -33.29 18.54 6.38
CA GLU A 60 -32.06 19.20 5.91
C GLU A 60 -30.74 18.51 6.31
N HIS A 61 -30.76 17.24 6.71
CA HIS A 61 -29.59 16.58 7.30
C HIS A 61 -28.32 16.65 6.43
N LEU A 62 -28.42 16.36 5.12
CA LEU A 62 -27.27 16.45 4.22
C LEU A 62 -26.75 17.88 4.03
N LEU A 63 -27.67 18.84 3.93
CA LEU A 63 -27.31 20.25 3.77
C LEU A 63 -26.57 20.76 5.01
N ARG A 64 -27.04 20.38 6.20
CA ARG A 64 -26.40 20.75 7.46
C ARG A 64 -25.05 20.07 7.59
N LEU A 65 -24.96 18.77 7.28
CA LEU A 65 -23.69 18.04 7.27
C LEU A 65 -22.67 18.76 6.39
N ASP A 66 -23.00 19.04 5.13
CA ASP A 66 -22.10 19.75 4.20
C ASP A 66 -21.75 21.16 4.69
N THR A 67 -22.70 21.88 5.29
CA THR A 67 -22.45 23.22 5.85
C THR A 67 -21.41 23.17 6.97
N HIS A 68 -21.55 22.26 7.94
CA HIS A 68 -20.56 22.09 9.01
C HIS A 68 -19.24 21.56 8.44
N PHE A 69 -19.29 20.59 7.53
CA PHE A 69 -18.13 19.97 6.89
C PHE A 69 -17.29 20.96 6.07
N SER A 70 -17.94 21.92 5.40
CA SER A 70 -17.26 22.97 4.62
C SER A 70 -16.36 23.89 5.45
N ARG A 71 -16.53 23.91 6.78
CA ARG A 71 -15.71 24.69 7.71
C ARG A 71 -14.31 24.11 7.91
N LEU A 72 -14.10 22.82 7.58
CA LEU A 72 -12.79 22.16 7.67
C LEU A 72 -11.75 22.67 6.65
N LEU A 73 -12.20 23.33 5.58
CA LEU A 73 -11.32 23.80 4.53
C LEU A 73 -10.78 25.20 4.82
N ASP A 74 -9.47 25.37 4.66
CA ASP A 74 -8.74 26.63 4.81
C ASP A 74 -9.31 27.75 3.91
N SER A 75 -9.37 28.97 4.42
CA SER A 75 -9.84 30.15 3.69
C SER A 75 -8.97 30.49 2.48
N THR A 76 -7.67 30.19 2.52
CA THR A 76 -6.72 30.40 1.41
C THR A 76 -7.05 29.55 0.18
N VAL A 77 -7.65 28.37 0.36
CA VAL A 77 -8.09 27.49 -0.73
C VAL A 77 -9.45 27.94 -1.29
N LYS A 78 -10.24 28.64 -0.48
CA LYS A 78 -11.59 29.14 -0.83
C LYS A 78 -11.56 30.40 -1.71
N GLU A 79 -10.42 31.08 -1.84
CA GLU A 79 -10.30 32.28 -2.67
C GLU A 79 -10.61 31.98 -4.15
N ARG A 80 -11.72 32.56 -4.64
CA ARG A 80 -12.06 32.57 -6.06
C ARG A 80 -11.53 33.84 -6.73
N PRO A 81 -11.14 33.77 -8.02
CA PRO A 81 -11.04 34.97 -8.82
C PRO A 81 -12.43 35.64 -8.92
N ASP A 82 -12.51 36.93 -8.56
CA ASP A 82 -13.73 37.76 -8.64
C ASP A 82 -14.36 37.66 -10.04
N PRO A 83 -15.63 37.24 -10.20
CA PRO A 83 -16.24 36.98 -11.52
C PRO A 83 -16.64 38.23 -12.31
N THR A 84 -16.17 39.42 -11.93
CA THR A 84 -16.62 40.70 -12.48
C THR A 84 -16.18 40.96 -13.93
N SER A 85 -15.24 40.19 -14.50
CA SER A 85 -14.85 40.28 -15.92
C SER A 85 -15.47 39.19 -16.83
N PRO A 86 -15.82 39.52 -18.09
CA PRO A 86 -16.27 38.55 -19.09
C PRO A 86 -15.29 37.41 -19.34
N GLU A 87 -13.98 37.67 -19.26
CA GLU A 87 -12.92 36.66 -19.43
C GLU A 87 -12.90 35.66 -18.27
N GLN A 88 -13.15 36.13 -17.04
CA GLN A 88 -13.26 35.29 -15.85
C GLN A 88 -14.52 34.41 -15.90
N THR A 89 -15.61 34.91 -16.48
CA THR A 89 -16.84 34.13 -16.71
C THR A 89 -16.65 33.00 -17.72
N VAL A 90 -15.85 33.23 -18.77
CA VAL A 90 -15.51 32.17 -19.75
C VAL A 90 -14.59 31.13 -19.11
N ARG A 91 -13.56 31.58 -18.37
CA ARG A 91 -12.64 30.68 -17.64
C ARG A 91 -13.38 29.81 -16.62
N SER A 92 -14.31 30.37 -15.85
CA SER A 92 -15.09 29.61 -14.87
C SER A 92 -15.98 28.54 -15.51
N LYS A 93 -16.58 28.81 -16.69
CA LYS A 93 -17.32 27.80 -17.46
C LYS A 93 -16.43 26.67 -18.00
N ILE A 94 -15.21 26.98 -18.43
CA ILE A 94 -14.26 25.95 -18.89
C ILE A 94 -13.80 25.08 -17.71
N GLN A 95 -13.45 25.72 -16.58
CA GLN A 95 -13.08 25.04 -15.34
C GLN A 95 -14.19 24.11 -14.85
N ALA A 96 -15.44 24.58 -14.88
CA ALA A 96 -16.63 23.78 -14.59
C ALA A 96 -16.75 22.53 -15.45
N SER A 97 -16.58 22.70 -16.77
CA SER A 97 -16.70 21.62 -17.72
C SER A 97 -15.64 20.54 -17.47
N LYS A 98 -14.39 20.95 -17.21
CA LYS A 98 -13.31 20.04 -16.83
C LYS A 98 -13.56 19.34 -15.50
N ALA A 99 -14.04 20.06 -14.48
CA ALA A 99 -14.40 19.46 -13.19
C ALA A 99 -15.52 18.40 -13.35
N ASN A 100 -16.54 18.69 -14.16
CA ASN A 100 -17.61 17.72 -14.47
C ASN A 100 -17.08 16.49 -15.21
N GLN A 101 -16.09 16.64 -16.10
CA GLN A 101 -15.44 15.51 -16.76
C GLN A 101 -14.69 14.63 -15.77
N ILE A 102 -13.94 15.23 -14.83
CA ILE A 102 -13.27 14.49 -13.75
C ILE A 102 -14.32 13.76 -12.89
N LEU A 103 -15.36 14.46 -12.45
CA LEU A 103 -16.42 13.90 -11.61
C LEU A 103 -17.14 12.71 -12.27
N ALA A 104 -17.44 12.81 -13.57
CA ALA A 104 -18.10 11.74 -14.32
C ALA A 104 -17.29 10.42 -14.38
N ARG A 105 -15.98 10.49 -14.09
CA ARG A 105 -15.05 9.36 -14.11
C ARG A 105 -14.80 8.76 -12.71
N PHE A 106 -15.39 9.33 -11.65
CA PHE A 106 -15.38 8.74 -10.30
C PHE A 106 -16.33 7.53 -10.22
N PRO A 107 -16.10 6.59 -9.29
CA PRO A 107 -17.07 5.54 -9.04
C PRO A 107 -18.38 6.16 -8.51
N LYS A 108 -19.53 5.59 -8.91
CA LYS A 108 -20.86 6.11 -8.54
C LYS A 108 -21.07 6.16 -7.02
N ALA A 109 -20.69 5.08 -6.35
CA ALA A 109 -20.62 4.97 -4.90
C ALA A 109 -19.17 4.63 -4.51
N PRO A 110 -18.66 5.12 -3.38
CA PRO A 110 -17.37 4.70 -2.84
C PRO A 110 -17.32 3.19 -2.55
N GLN A 111 -16.12 2.61 -2.42
CA GLN A 111 -15.99 1.21 -2.02
C GLN A 111 -16.46 1.04 -0.56
N ARG A 112 -17.31 0.05 -0.30
CA ARG A 112 -17.74 -0.31 1.05
C ARG A 112 -16.69 -1.20 1.70
N LEU A 113 -16.15 -0.78 2.85
CA LEU A 113 -15.20 -1.56 3.65
C LEU A 113 -15.69 -1.78 5.10
N PHE A 114 -16.98 -1.55 5.33
CA PHE A 114 -17.61 -1.80 6.61
C PHE A 114 -19.05 -2.24 6.45
N THR A 115 -19.47 -3.10 7.36
CA THR A 115 -20.84 -3.59 7.46
C THR A 115 -21.74 -2.44 7.92
N LEU A 116 -22.84 -2.23 7.21
CA LEU A 116 -23.95 -1.43 7.74
C LEU A 116 -24.64 -2.30 8.80
N PRO A 117 -24.86 -1.81 10.03
CA PRO A 117 -25.49 -2.63 11.05
C PRO A 117 -26.87 -3.07 10.56
N LEU A 118 -27.10 -4.38 10.41
CA LEU A 118 -28.41 -4.97 10.10
C LEU A 118 -29.00 -5.73 11.29
N SER A 119 -28.17 -6.20 12.23
CA SER A 119 -28.55 -6.94 13.43
C SER A 119 -27.90 -6.33 14.68
N ASN A 120 -28.68 -6.17 15.76
CA ASN A 120 -28.16 -5.70 17.03
C ASN A 120 -27.50 -6.86 17.78
N SER A 121 -26.19 -6.78 17.97
CA SER A 121 -25.51 -7.46 19.06
C SER A 121 -25.54 -6.56 20.30
N GLY A 122 -26.31 -6.93 21.33
CA GLY A 122 -25.99 -6.54 22.71
C GLY A 122 -27.07 -5.84 23.54
N LEU A 123 -27.96 -5.02 22.97
CA LEU A 123 -28.92 -4.23 23.77
C LEU A 123 -30.34 -4.32 23.21
N ILE A 124 -31.04 -5.41 23.53
CA ILE A 124 -32.49 -5.52 23.31
C ILE A 124 -33.23 -5.19 24.60
N ALA A 125 -33.87 -4.01 24.61
CA ALA A 125 -35.21 -3.86 25.18
C ALA A 125 -36.10 -3.19 24.11
N LYS A 126 -36.99 -4.00 23.51
CA LYS A 126 -38.10 -3.65 22.59
C LYS A 126 -37.74 -3.20 21.16
N GLY A 127 -37.65 -4.16 20.25
CA GLY A 127 -38.69 -4.28 19.21
C GLY A 127 -38.53 -3.64 17.82
N SER A 128 -37.35 -3.22 17.37
CA SER A 128 -37.14 -3.02 15.92
C SER A 128 -35.67 -3.13 15.53
N THR A 129 -35.34 -4.09 14.70
CA THR A 129 -34.04 -4.17 14.02
C THR A 129 -33.94 -3.10 12.93
N ILE A 130 -32.73 -2.80 12.45
CA ILE A 130 -32.53 -1.94 11.28
C ILE A 130 -33.25 -2.53 10.06
N TRP A 131 -33.29 -3.85 9.97
CA TRP A 131 -34.10 -4.59 9.01
C TRP A 131 -35.61 -4.26 9.10
N ASP A 132 -36.18 -4.20 10.31
CA ASP A 132 -37.58 -3.79 10.47
C ASP A 132 -37.80 -2.35 10.02
N GLY A 133 -36.84 -1.46 10.29
CA GLY A 133 -36.84 -0.08 9.78
C GLY A 133 -36.76 0.02 8.25
N ILE A 134 -36.02 -0.87 7.60
CA ILE A 134 -35.94 -1.00 6.13
C ILE A 134 -37.27 -1.54 5.58
N LYS A 135 -37.78 -2.63 6.14
CA LYS A 135 -39.01 -3.32 5.72
C LYS A 135 -40.25 -2.44 5.88
N GLU A 136 -40.35 -1.72 6.99
CA GLU A 136 -41.42 -0.76 7.24
C GLU A 136 -41.24 0.56 6.46
N GLY A 137 -40.13 0.70 5.73
CA GLY A 137 -39.83 1.86 4.90
C GLY A 137 -39.46 3.12 5.67
N ARG A 138 -39.34 3.08 7.01
CA ARG A 138 -38.93 4.24 7.84
C ARG A 138 -37.53 4.71 7.48
N TRP A 139 -36.58 3.79 7.46
CA TRP A 139 -35.18 4.06 7.13
C TRP A 139 -35.00 4.41 5.64
N ALA A 140 -35.59 3.60 4.76
CA ALA A 140 -35.56 3.80 3.32
C ALA A 140 -36.18 5.14 2.88
N ARG A 141 -37.15 5.66 3.64
CA ARG A 141 -37.78 6.95 3.34
C ARG A 141 -36.88 8.15 3.64
N LYS A 142 -36.01 8.04 4.65
CA LYS A 142 -35.13 9.14 5.08
C LYS A 142 -33.78 9.14 4.35
N TYR A 143 -33.19 7.98 4.11
CA TYR A 143 -31.77 7.88 3.70
C TYR A 143 -31.51 7.27 2.32
N LEU A 144 -32.47 6.54 1.73
CA LEU A 144 -32.32 5.96 0.39
C LEU A 144 -32.91 6.84 -0.70
N VAL A 145 -32.30 6.77 -1.89
CA VAL A 145 -32.84 7.38 -3.11
C VAL A 145 -34.26 6.82 -3.37
N PRO A 146 -35.23 7.68 -3.75
CA PRO A 146 -36.63 7.28 -3.81
C PRO A 146 -36.89 6.09 -4.75
N GLU A 147 -36.14 5.99 -5.83
CA GLU A 147 -36.30 4.97 -6.86
C GLU A 147 -35.83 3.58 -6.42
N ALA A 148 -34.99 3.48 -5.38
CA ALA A 148 -34.48 2.22 -4.88
C ALA A 148 -35.40 1.58 -3.83
N ARG A 149 -36.40 2.30 -3.31
CA ARG A 149 -37.23 1.85 -2.19
C ARG A 149 -38.00 0.57 -2.47
N SER A 150 -38.42 0.35 -3.71
CA SER A 150 -39.14 -0.87 -4.11
C SER A 150 -38.25 -2.12 -4.06
N LEU A 151 -36.93 -1.97 -4.16
CA LEU A 151 -35.97 -3.09 -4.06
C LEU A 151 -35.97 -3.72 -2.66
N PHE A 152 -36.37 -2.96 -1.64
CA PHE A 152 -36.35 -3.40 -0.24
C PHE A 152 -37.72 -3.92 0.26
N GLN A 153 -38.69 -4.10 -0.65
CA GLN A 153 -40.07 -4.53 -0.33
C GLN A 153 -40.43 -5.93 -0.85
N THR A 154 -39.49 -6.64 -1.48
CA THR A 154 -39.72 -7.97 -2.08
C THR A 154 -39.79 -9.08 -1.01
N PRO A 155 -40.68 -10.09 -1.12
CA PRO A 155 -40.71 -11.24 -0.21
C PRO A 155 -39.63 -12.29 -0.54
N TYR A 156 -39.11 -13.00 0.47
CA TYR A 156 -37.96 -13.91 0.35
C TYR A 156 -38.17 -15.28 1.03
N GLY A 157 -37.30 -16.25 0.73
CA GLY A 157 -37.32 -17.62 1.29
C GLY A 157 -36.94 -17.70 2.77
N GLU A 158 -37.25 -18.83 3.41
CA GLU A 158 -37.17 -19.00 4.88
C GLU A 158 -35.91 -19.73 5.39
N ASP A 159 -35.02 -20.23 4.52
CA ASP A 159 -33.80 -20.93 4.97
C ASP A 159 -32.66 -19.98 5.35
N ALA A 160 -31.80 -20.42 6.27
CA ALA A 160 -30.77 -19.58 6.88
C ALA A 160 -29.70 -19.09 5.89
N GLU A 161 -29.33 -19.90 4.91
CA GLU A 161 -28.34 -19.56 3.89
C GLU A 161 -28.89 -18.47 2.95
N SER A 162 -30.13 -18.64 2.48
CA SER A 162 -30.83 -17.63 1.69
C SER A 162 -31.05 -16.32 2.45
N VAL A 163 -31.29 -16.37 3.77
CA VAL A 163 -31.44 -15.17 4.61
C VAL A 163 -30.11 -14.42 4.76
N MET A 164 -28.99 -15.11 4.95
CA MET A 164 -27.69 -14.47 5.07
C MET A 164 -27.24 -13.82 3.76
N GLN A 165 -27.36 -14.54 2.63
CA GLN A 165 -27.06 -13.98 1.31
C GLN A 165 -27.91 -12.74 1.01
N LEU A 166 -29.20 -12.80 1.36
CA LEU A 166 -30.11 -11.67 1.20
C LEU A 166 -29.68 -10.45 2.03
N LEU A 167 -29.26 -10.67 3.28
CA LEU A 167 -28.83 -9.58 4.15
C LEU A 167 -27.61 -8.88 3.55
N GLU A 168 -26.64 -9.63 3.03
CA GLU A 168 -25.47 -9.09 2.33
C GLU A 168 -25.88 -8.29 1.09
N ASP A 169 -26.70 -8.90 0.21
CA ASP A 169 -27.23 -8.25 -0.99
C ASP A 169 -27.97 -6.95 -0.66
N MET A 170 -28.73 -6.93 0.44
CA MET A 170 -29.46 -5.73 0.86
C MET A 170 -28.57 -4.66 1.47
N GLN A 171 -27.45 -5.02 2.13
CA GLN A 171 -26.46 -4.02 2.52
C GLN A 171 -25.79 -3.39 1.30
N ASP A 172 -25.50 -4.17 0.26
CA ASP A 172 -24.84 -3.66 -0.96
C ASP A 172 -25.79 -2.75 -1.73
N ASN A 173 -27.03 -3.22 -1.93
CA ASN A 173 -28.08 -2.39 -2.51
C ASN A 173 -28.32 -1.13 -1.70
N ALA A 174 -28.31 -1.20 -0.37
CA ALA A 174 -28.46 -0.03 0.49
C ALA A 174 -27.32 0.96 0.27
N TRP A 175 -26.08 0.50 0.34
CA TRP A 175 -24.87 1.30 0.15
C TRP A 175 -24.89 2.06 -1.19
N ASP A 176 -25.18 1.35 -2.29
CA ASP A 176 -25.22 1.91 -3.64
C ASP A 176 -26.35 2.94 -3.83
N ASN A 177 -27.32 2.98 -2.93
CA ASN A 177 -28.52 3.80 -3.02
C ASN A 177 -28.70 4.80 -1.87
N LEU A 178 -27.71 4.96 -0.99
CA LEU A 178 -27.71 6.01 0.02
C LEU A 178 -27.50 7.39 -0.63
N PHE A 179 -28.17 8.42 -0.11
CA PHE A 179 -27.91 9.79 -0.59
C PHE A 179 -26.45 10.21 -0.32
N VAL A 180 -25.90 9.86 0.84
CA VAL A 180 -24.53 10.23 1.23
C VAL A 180 -23.47 9.61 0.33
N THR A 181 -23.69 8.41 -0.21
CA THR A 181 -22.72 7.72 -1.07
C THR A 181 -22.68 8.28 -2.48
N SER A 182 -23.68 9.05 -2.91
CA SER A 182 -23.70 9.77 -4.20
C SER A 182 -23.45 11.28 -4.06
N PHE A 183 -23.52 11.81 -2.84
CA PHE A 183 -23.34 13.24 -2.55
C PHE A 183 -21.86 13.67 -2.60
N ILE A 184 -21.53 14.68 -3.40
CA ILE A 184 -20.20 15.30 -3.40
C ILE A 184 -20.23 16.54 -2.51
N ASP A 185 -19.43 16.55 -1.45
CA ASP A 185 -19.36 17.68 -0.54
C ASP A 185 -18.69 18.91 -1.17
N THR A 186 -18.94 20.06 -0.55
CA THR A 186 -18.47 21.36 -1.01
C THR A 186 -16.94 21.43 -1.07
N ASN A 187 -16.20 20.80 -0.16
CA ASN A 187 -14.75 20.87 -0.14
C ASN A 187 -14.15 20.07 -1.30
N ASN A 188 -14.63 18.85 -1.54
CA ASN A 188 -14.22 18.06 -2.70
C ASN A 188 -14.53 18.78 -4.03
N MET A 189 -15.67 19.48 -4.12
CA MET A 189 -15.97 20.32 -5.30
C MET A 189 -14.97 21.48 -5.46
N ILE A 190 -14.57 22.16 -4.38
CA ILE A 190 -13.59 23.24 -4.43
C ILE A 190 -12.23 22.70 -4.89
N PHE A 191 -11.74 21.61 -4.31
CA PHE A 191 -10.49 20.97 -4.75
C PHE A 191 -10.56 20.53 -6.20
N MET A 192 -11.69 19.95 -6.64
CA MET A 192 -11.85 19.49 -8.02
C MET A 192 -11.80 20.64 -9.01
N LEU A 193 -12.40 21.78 -8.65
CA LEU A 193 -12.30 23.00 -9.45
C LEU A 193 -10.86 23.51 -9.52
N LYS A 194 -10.14 23.49 -8.40
CA LYS A 194 -8.72 23.91 -8.38
C LYS A 194 -7.85 22.98 -9.22
N VAL A 195 -8.02 21.67 -9.10
CA VAL A 195 -7.36 20.66 -9.94
C VAL A 195 -7.70 20.86 -11.42
N ALA A 196 -8.95 21.16 -11.76
CA ALA A 196 -9.37 21.42 -13.13
C ALA A 196 -8.77 22.72 -13.74
N ASP A 197 -8.48 23.72 -12.91
CA ASP A 197 -7.84 24.98 -13.31
C ASP A 197 -6.33 24.81 -13.48
N ILE A 198 -5.66 24.18 -12.50
CA ILE A 198 -4.21 23.93 -12.52
C ILE A 198 -3.84 22.87 -13.57
N GLY A 199 -4.71 21.87 -13.77
CA GLY A 199 -4.43 20.69 -14.59
C GLY A 199 -3.27 19.87 -14.00
N HIS A 200 -2.26 19.59 -14.83
CA HIS A 200 -1.08 18.83 -14.44
C HIS A 200 0.10 19.70 -13.98
N GLN A 201 -0.08 21.02 -13.84
CA GLN A 201 1.00 21.90 -13.43
C GLN A 201 1.43 21.61 -11.97
N PRO A 202 2.74 21.53 -11.70
CA PRO A 202 3.25 21.26 -10.37
C PRO A 202 3.04 22.47 -9.45
N ASP A 203 2.19 22.31 -8.43
CA ASP A 203 2.00 23.26 -7.33
C ASP A 203 2.16 22.50 -6.00
N PHE A 204 3.39 22.55 -5.46
CA PHE A 204 3.74 21.79 -4.27
C PHE A 204 3.05 22.33 -3.01
N ALA A 205 2.83 23.65 -2.93
CA ALA A 205 2.13 24.25 -1.80
C ALA A 205 0.66 23.81 -1.78
N PHE A 206 -0.02 23.86 -2.93
CA PHE A 206 -1.37 23.33 -3.06
C PHE A 206 -1.44 21.83 -2.71
N ALA A 207 -0.47 21.03 -3.17
CA ALA A 207 -0.41 19.61 -2.85
C ALA A 207 -0.26 19.34 -1.35
N LEU A 208 0.53 20.14 -0.63
CA LEU A 208 0.66 20.04 0.83
C LEU A 208 -0.62 20.44 1.55
N THR A 209 -1.28 21.52 1.14
CA THR A 209 -2.57 21.93 1.72
C THR A 209 -3.64 20.86 1.49
N PHE A 210 -3.70 20.27 0.29
CA PHE A 210 -4.64 19.19 -0.01
C PHE A 210 -4.32 17.92 0.80
N LEU A 211 -3.04 17.57 0.94
CA LEU A 211 -2.61 16.45 1.79
C LEU A 211 -3.03 16.65 3.26
N SER A 212 -2.81 17.86 3.80
CA SER A 212 -3.22 18.20 5.16
C SER A 212 -4.72 18.00 5.37
N TYR A 213 -5.54 18.43 4.40
CA TYR A 213 -6.98 18.20 4.42
C TYR A 213 -7.36 16.70 4.40
N VAL A 214 -6.76 15.91 3.50
CA VAL A 214 -6.98 14.45 3.42
C VAL A 214 -6.64 13.77 4.74
N ASN A 215 -5.51 14.13 5.35
CA ASN A 215 -5.07 13.55 6.61
C ASN A 215 -5.99 13.92 7.77
N ARG A 216 -6.47 15.18 7.80
CA ARG A 216 -7.44 15.65 8.79
C ARG A 216 -8.77 14.91 8.70
N LEU A 217 -9.22 14.62 7.49
CA LEU A 217 -10.40 13.78 7.29
C LEU A 217 -10.19 12.35 7.81
N GLY A 218 -9.00 11.79 7.64
CA GLY A 218 -8.63 10.50 8.26
C GLY A 218 -8.74 10.55 9.79
N GLU A 219 -8.23 11.62 10.42
CA GLU A 219 -8.29 11.80 11.89
C GLU A 219 -9.74 11.84 12.37
N LEU A 220 -10.59 12.56 11.63
CA LEU A 220 -12.00 12.67 11.93
C LEU A 220 -12.72 11.32 11.81
N VAL A 221 -12.38 10.50 10.80
CA VAL A 221 -12.95 9.15 10.65
C VAL A 221 -12.54 8.25 11.82
N ASP A 222 -11.25 8.23 12.19
CA ASP A 222 -10.75 7.42 13.31
C ASP A 222 -11.39 7.84 14.64
N MET A 223 -11.46 9.15 14.91
CA MET A 223 -12.08 9.67 16.12
C MET A 223 -13.56 9.32 16.16
N TYR A 224 -14.28 9.48 15.04
CA TYR A 224 -15.68 9.14 14.97
C TYR A 224 -15.91 7.63 15.22
N ASP A 225 -15.07 6.78 14.67
CA ASP A 225 -15.12 5.33 14.89
C ASP A 225 -14.89 4.98 16.36
N ALA A 226 -13.88 5.58 17.00
CA ALA A 226 -13.62 5.40 18.43
C ALA A 226 -14.82 5.84 19.31
N LEU A 227 -15.46 6.97 18.99
CA LEU A 227 -16.65 7.43 19.71
C LEU A 227 -17.83 6.47 19.53
N VAL A 228 -18.05 5.97 18.31
CA VAL A 228 -19.13 5.02 18.02
C VAL A 228 -18.88 3.68 18.70
N ASP A 229 -17.64 3.20 18.74
CA ASP A 229 -17.30 1.96 19.41
C ASP A 229 -17.45 2.09 20.93
N ALA A 230 -17.05 3.22 21.53
CA ALA A 230 -17.34 3.51 22.94
C ALA A 230 -18.85 3.43 23.25
N VAL A 231 -19.71 3.95 22.36
CA VAL A 231 -21.17 3.83 22.49
C VAL A 231 -21.62 2.36 22.43
N LYS A 232 -21.13 1.58 21.46
CA LYS A 232 -21.49 0.16 21.31
C LYS A 232 -21.12 -0.67 22.54
N PHE A 233 -19.96 -0.40 23.13
CA PHE A 233 -19.48 -1.09 24.32
C PHE A 233 -20.04 -0.52 25.62
N GLY A 234 -20.89 0.52 25.56
CA GLY A 234 -21.48 1.14 26.75
C GLY A 234 -20.48 1.88 27.63
N VAL A 235 -19.32 2.23 27.08
CA VAL A 235 -18.25 2.95 27.79
C VAL A 235 -18.66 4.42 27.92
N ARG A 236 -18.97 4.83 29.16
CA ARG A 236 -19.47 6.19 29.47
C ARG A 236 -18.49 7.06 30.25
N GLU A 237 -17.53 6.44 30.90
CA GLU A 237 -16.54 7.10 31.78
C GLU A 237 -15.84 8.31 31.12
N PRO A 238 -15.39 8.25 29.84
CA PRO A 238 -14.76 9.41 29.18
C PRO A 238 -15.68 10.62 28.97
N PHE A 239 -16.99 10.46 29.21
CA PHE A 239 -18.02 11.46 28.97
C PHE A 239 -18.71 11.94 30.25
N GLU A 240 -18.14 11.64 31.43
CA GLU A 240 -18.70 12.06 32.73
C GLU A 240 -18.24 13.45 33.20
N ASP A 241 -17.28 14.08 32.50
CA ASP A 241 -16.81 15.42 32.83
C ASP A 241 -17.95 16.47 32.74
N PRO A 242 -18.13 17.34 33.75
CA PRO A 242 -19.22 18.32 33.80
C PRO A 242 -19.11 19.46 32.79
N ALA A 243 -18.01 19.56 32.02
CA ALA A 243 -17.82 20.60 31.03
C ALA A 243 -18.97 20.60 30.00
N PRO A 244 -19.52 21.78 29.63
CA PRO A 244 -20.67 21.86 28.73
C PRO A 244 -20.49 21.15 27.38
N SER A 245 -19.28 21.23 26.80
CA SER A 245 -18.92 20.57 25.55
C SER A 245 -18.91 19.04 25.68
N VAL A 246 -18.43 18.50 26.82
CA VAL A 246 -18.44 17.06 27.09
C VAL A 246 -19.87 16.56 27.28
N GLN A 247 -20.70 17.31 28.01
CA GLN A 247 -22.10 16.98 28.21
C GLN A 247 -22.90 17.05 26.90
N ALA A 248 -22.57 17.99 26.01
CA ALA A 248 -23.17 18.07 24.68
C ALA A 248 -22.83 16.83 23.83
N LEU A 249 -21.56 16.43 23.79
CA LEU A 249 -21.11 15.21 23.11
C LEU A 249 -21.78 13.96 23.69
N LYS A 250 -21.83 13.84 25.02
CA LYS A 250 -22.52 12.76 25.72
C LYS A 250 -23.99 12.68 25.33
N ALA A 251 -24.69 13.82 25.32
CA ALA A 251 -26.10 13.89 24.94
C ALA A 251 -26.32 13.53 23.46
N ALA A 252 -25.37 13.89 22.58
CA ALA A 252 -25.40 13.54 21.17
C ALA A 252 -25.20 12.03 20.94
N LEU A 253 -24.28 11.40 21.67
CA LEU A 253 -23.91 9.98 21.57
C LEU A 253 -24.87 9.03 22.30
N PHE A 254 -25.40 9.44 23.46
CA PHE A 254 -26.28 8.65 24.33
C PHE A 254 -27.65 9.32 24.53
N PRO A 255 -28.47 9.45 23.47
CA PRO A 255 -29.77 10.11 23.59
C PRO A 255 -30.77 9.30 24.43
N ALA A 256 -31.70 9.98 25.07
CA ALA A 256 -32.76 9.36 25.87
C ALA A 256 -33.79 8.57 25.04
N THR A 257 -33.91 8.88 23.75
CA THR A 257 -34.75 8.19 22.76
C THR A 257 -33.87 7.60 21.66
N LEU A 258 -34.00 6.31 21.37
CA LEU A 258 -33.14 5.58 20.44
C LEU A 258 -33.65 5.53 18.99
N ASP A 259 -34.88 5.99 18.73
CA ASP A 259 -35.48 5.93 17.40
C ASP A 259 -34.59 6.60 16.34
N ASP A 260 -34.16 5.82 15.35
CA ASP A 260 -33.27 6.21 14.24
C ASP A 260 -31.83 6.65 14.63
N HIS A 261 -31.38 6.46 15.88
CA HIS A 261 -30.05 6.92 16.35
C HIS A 261 -28.90 6.12 15.73
N GLU A 262 -28.90 4.79 15.85
CA GLU A 262 -27.85 3.91 15.29
C GLU A 262 -27.75 4.05 13.76
N GLN A 263 -28.89 4.24 13.10
CA GLN A 263 -28.98 4.47 11.67
C GLN A 263 -28.37 5.82 11.29
N SER A 264 -28.65 6.87 12.07
CA SER A 264 -28.05 8.19 11.87
C SER A 264 -26.52 8.16 12.02
N LEU A 265 -26.01 7.41 13.01
CA LEU A 265 -24.57 7.23 13.19
C LEU A 265 -23.95 6.47 12.00
N SER A 266 -24.61 5.43 11.52
CA SER A 266 -24.15 4.67 10.34
C SER A 266 -24.13 5.52 9.06
N VAL A 267 -25.11 6.42 8.88
CA VAL A 267 -25.16 7.35 7.75
C VAL A 267 -24.06 8.41 7.85
N LEU A 268 -23.77 8.91 9.05
CA LEU A 268 -22.65 9.83 9.25
C LEU A 268 -21.31 9.14 8.97
N LYS A 269 -21.13 7.89 9.42
CA LYS A 269 -19.97 7.07 9.05
C LYS A 269 -19.81 6.96 7.53
N ALA A 270 -20.91 6.65 6.83
CA ALA A 270 -20.93 6.56 5.37
C ALA A 270 -20.62 7.92 4.71
N PHE A 271 -21.10 9.04 5.23
CA PHE A 271 -20.77 10.38 4.75
C PHE A 271 -19.28 10.69 4.90
N LEU A 272 -18.72 10.50 6.11
CA LEU A 272 -17.30 10.76 6.38
C LEU A 272 -16.39 9.89 5.51
N TRP A 273 -16.71 8.59 5.40
CA TRP A 273 -16.01 7.66 4.53
C TRP A 273 -16.08 8.08 3.06
N SER A 274 -17.27 8.46 2.58
CA SER A 274 -17.48 8.89 1.19
C SER A 274 -16.68 10.15 0.86
N ALA A 275 -16.67 11.13 1.77
CA ALA A 275 -15.92 12.36 1.61
C ALA A 275 -14.41 12.09 1.59
N TRP A 276 -13.91 11.33 2.58
CA TRP A 276 -12.49 10.99 2.69
C TRP A 276 -11.98 10.20 1.48
N GLN A 277 -12.66 9.11 1.08
CA GLN A 277 -12.22 8.29 -0.05
C GLN A 277 -12.18 9.09 -1.36
N ARG A 278 -13.17 9.97 -1.58
CA ARG A 278 -13.17 10.86 -2.76
C ARG A 278 -12.04 11.87 -2.73
N SER A 279 -11.75 12.45 -1.56
CA SER A 279 -10.62 13.37 -1.39
C SER A 279 -9.30 12.66 -1.68
N VAL A 280 -9.11 11.42 -1.20
CA VAL A 280 -7.92 10.60 -1.49
C VAL A 280 -7.78 10.34 -2.99
N MET A 281 -8.86 9.89 -3.66
CA MET A 281 -8.83 9.65 -5.11
C MET A 281 -8.54 10.93 -5.90
N LEU A 282 -9.16 12.06 -5.55
CA LEU A 282 -8.92 13.33 -6.23
C LEU A 282 -7.50 13.86 -5.99
N TYR A 283 -6.99 13.67 -4.77
CA TYR A 283 -5.63 14.04 -4.41
C TYR A 283 -4.60 13.23 -5.20
N PHE A 284 -4.72 11.90 -5.20
CA PHE A 284 -3.82 11.05 -5.98
C PHE A 284 -3.96 11.29 -7.48
N TYR A 285 -5.16 11.58 -7.99
CA TYR A 285 -5.35 11.96 -9.38
C TYR A 285 -4.47 13.17 -9.74
N TYR A 286 -4.43 14.19 -8.88
CA TYR A 286 -3.57 15.35 -9.06
C TYR A 286 -2.08 15.00 -8.96
N VAL A 287 -1.65 14.35 -7.87
CA VAL A 287 -0.23 14.04 -7.62
C VAL A 287 0.36 13.14 -8.71
N ILE A 288 -0.36 12.10 -9.11
CA ILE A 288 0.06 11.18 -10.18
C ILE A 288 0.07 11.90 -11.53
N GLY A 289 -0.92 12.77 -11.80
CA GLY A 289 -0.94 13.60 -12.99
C GLY A 289 0.30 14.50 -13.08
N VAL A 290 0.71 15.15 -12.00
CA VAL A 290 1.95 15.93 -12.00
C VAL A 290 3.17 15.05 -12.30
N GLN A 291 3.30 13.90 -11.64
CA GLN A 291 4.43 12.98 -11.83
C GLN A 291 4.53 12.45 -13.28
N LEU A 292 3.40 12.10 -13.90
CA LEU A 292 3.32 11.57 -15.27
C LEU A 292 3.72 12.59 -16.35
N TRP A 293 3.42 13.88 -16.15
CA TRP A 293 3.72 14.93 -17.14
C TRP A 293 5.09 15.59 -16.91
N HIS A 294 5.53 15.72 -15.67
CA HIS A 294 6.73 16.47 -15.31
C HIS A 294 7.93 15.61 -14.93
N LYS A 295 7.79 14.27 -14.94
CA LYS A 295 8.83 13.32 -14.52
C LYS A 295 9.37 13.67 -13.13
N SER A 296 8.48 14.05 -12.22
CA SER A 296 8.81 14.88 -11.05
C SER A 296 9.89 14.31 -10.12
N PRO A 297 10.60 15.17 -9.36
CA PRO A 297 11.61 14.75 -8.39
C PRO A 297 11.07 13.84 -7.28
N SER A 298 11.97 13.16 -6.56
CA SER A 298 11.64 12.30 -5.39
C SER A 298 10.87 13.01 -4.27
N THR A 299 10.85 14.34 -4.24
CA THR A 299 10.01 15.14 -3.34
C THR A 299 8.51 14.95 -3.59
N TRP A 300 8.10 14.65 -4.81
CA TRP A 300 6.70 14.32 -5.11
C TRP A 300 6.33 12.90 -4.70
N SER A 301 7.29 11.97 -4.64
CA SER A 301 7.03 10.61 -4.15
C SER A 301 6.63 10.60 -2.67
N SER A 302 7.13 11.54 -1.85
CA SER A 302 6.69 11.69 -0.46
C SER A 302 5.24 12.17 -0.33
N LEU A 303 4.65 12.77 -1.37
CA LEU A 303 3.25 13.19 -1.37
C LEU A 303 2.28 12.02 -1.61
N LEU A 304 2.77 10.88 -2.12
CA LEU A 304 1.94 9.68 -2.25
C LEU A 304 1.71 8.97 -0.90
N ALA A 305 2.20 9.59 0.16
CA ALA A 305 2.04 9.15 1.51
C ALA A 305 0.90 9.94 2.15
N ILE A 306 -0.17 9.23 2.52
CA ILE A 306 -1.32 9.80 3.22
C ILE A 306 -1.48 9.11 4.56
N ARG A 307 -2.08 9.83 5.52
CA ARG A 307 -2.61 9.24 6.75
C ARG A 307 -3.78 8.36 6.37
N GLY A 308 -3.61 7.06 6.55
CA GLY A 308 -4.69 6.10 6.39
C GLY A 308 -5.77 6.29 7.47
N VAL A 309 -6.79 5.43 7.42
CA VAL A 309 -7.77 5.23 8.48
C VAL A 309 -7.41 3.93 9.18
N ARG A 310 -7.40 3.89 10.52
CA ARG A 310 -6.95 2.74 11.33
C ARG A 310 -7.66 1.45 10.92
N ARG A 311 -8.95 1.54 10.66
CA ARG A 311 -9.80 0.41 10.23
C ARG A 311 -9.30 -0.32 8.98
N LEU A 312 -8.46 0.31 8.15
CA LEU A 312 -7.94 -0.32 6.94
C LEU A 312 -6.83 -1.33 7.22
N ILE A 313 -6.22 -1.26 8.41
CA ILE A 313 -5.16 -2.18 8.84
C ILE A 313 -5.73 -3.59 9.02
N ASP A 314 -6.98 -3.70 9.49
CA ASP A 314 -7.62 -4.97 9.84
C ASP A 314 -8.32 -5.64 8.65
N LEU A 315 -8.29 -5.03 7.46
CA LEU A 315 -8.99 -5.56 6.30
C LEU A 315 -8.17 -6.64 5.58
N GLU A 316 -8.85 -7.72 5.21
CA GLU A 316 -8.28 -8.82 4.45
C GLU A 316 -8.41 -8.58 2.94
N ALA A 317 -7.66 -9.35 2.14
CA ALA A 317 -7.79 -9.30 0.69
C ALA A 317 -9.21 -9.61 0.20
N THR A 318 -9.94 -10.47 0.91
CA THR A 318 -11.31 -10.90 0.63
C THR A 318 -12.30 -9.73 0.69
N ASP A 319 -12.12 -8.80 1.62
CA ASP A 319 -12.96 -7.60 1.77
C ASP A 319 -12.92 -6.69 0.55
N TYR A 320 -11.82 -6.73 -0.21
CA TYR A 320 -11.67 -5.94 -1.44
C TYR A 320 -12.00 -6.74 -2.69
N ARG A 321 -11.62 -8.01 -2.69
CA ARG A 321 -11.60 -8.84 -3.89
C ARG A 321 -12.95 -9.49 -4.21
N GLY A 322 -13.72 -9.85 -3.18
CA GLY A 322 -14.92 -10.67 -3.33
C GLY A 322 -14.67 -11.95 -4.13
N ASP A 323 -15.67 -12.38 -4.91
CA ASP A 323 -15.68 -13.62 -5.70
C ASP A 323 -15.00 -13.52 -7.08
N SER A 324 -13.96 -12.71 -7.20
CA SER A 324 -13.24 -12.56 -8.48
C SER A 324 -12.63 -13.88 -8.99
N THR A 325 -12.23 -13.90 -10.26
CA THR A 325 -11.67 -15.09 -10.92
C THR A 325 -10.48 -15.70 -10.14
N HIS A 326 -10.41 -17.04 -10.11
CA HIS A 326 -9.23 -17.77 -9.62
C HIS A 326 -7.97 -17.56 -10.49
N TYR A 327 -8.11 -16.95 -11.69
CA TYR A 327 -6.96 -16.54 -12.50
C TYR A 327 -6.14 -15.42 -11.84
N LEU A 328 -6.79 -14.54 -11.07
CA LEU A 328 -6.13 -13.46 -10.34
C LEU A 328 -5.32 -14.07 -9.17
N CYS A 329 -4.02 -13.78 -9.15
CA CYS A 329 -3.14 -14.28 -8.11
C CYS A 329 -3.37 -13.52 -6.80
N ASN A 330 -3.73 -14.22 -5.73
CA ASN A 330 -3.96 -13.62 -4.42
C ASN A 330 -2.73 -12.85 -3.93
N TRP A 331 -1.52 -13.39 -4.13
CA TRP A 331 -0.29 -12.68 -3.75
C TRP A 331 -0.11 -11.40 -4.55
N ALA A 332 -0.27 -11.42 -5.87
CA ALA A 332 -0.12 -10.22 -6.71
C ALA A 332 -1.14 -9.14 -6.33
N PHE A 333 -2.39 -9.53 -6.05
CA PHE A 333 -3.41 -8.63 -5.54
C PHE A 333 -3.06 -8.09 -4.15
N GLU A 334 -2.54 -8.94 -3.26
CA GLU A 334 -2.11 -8.52 -1.92
C GLU A 334 -0.98 -7.49 -1.98
N LEU A 335 -0.01 -7.67 -2.88
CA LEU A 335 1.03 -6.67 -3.11
C LEU A 335 0.45 -5.32 -3.55
N LEU A 336 -0.48 -5.35 -4.51
CA LEU A 336 -1.15 -4.15 -4.99
C LEU A 336 -1.94 -3.46 -3.87
N ARG A 337 -2.75 -4.22 -3.12
CA ARG A 337 -3.65 -3.74 -2.06
C ARG A 337 -2.91 -3.16 -0.86
N THR A 338 -1.85 -3.83 -0.41
CA THR A 338 -1.03 -3.40 0.74
C THR A 338 0.00 -2.33 0.40
N THR A 339 0.11 -1.94 -0.87
CA THR A 339 0.95 -0.81 -1.22
C THR A 339 0.34 0.46 -0.64
N ARG A 340 1.18 1.30 -0.05
CA ARG A 340 0.82 2.57 0.62
C ARG A 340 -0.18 3.44 -0.15
N THR A 341 0.01 3.55 -1.46
CA THR A 341 -0.78 4.42 -2.34
C THR A 341 -2.10 3.80 -2.77
N SER A 342 -2.34 2.55 -2.37
CA SER A 342 -3.55 1.78 -2.67
C SER A 342 -4.51 1.74 -1.48
N VAL A 343 -4.10 2.30 -0.34
CA VAL A 343 -4.89 2.38 0.88
C VAL A 343 -6.22 3.06 0.57
N ALA A 344 -7.32 2.36 0.86
CA ALA A 344 -8.70 2.77 0.59
C ALA A 344 -9.07 3.07 -0.88
N LEU A 345 -8.25 2.68 -1.85
CA LEU A 345 -8.63 2.81 -3.25
C LEU A 345 -9.66 1.77 -3.65
N ASP A 346 -10.42 2.08 -4.71
CA ASP A 346 -11.47 1.25 -5.24
C ASP A 346 -10.93 0.31 -6.32
N PHE A 347 -10.91 -0.99 -6.04
CA PHE A 347 -10.44 -2.01 -6.99
C PHE A 347 -11.53 -2.60 -7.87
N ARG A 348 -12.82 -2.27 -7.66
CA ARG A 348 -13.94 -2.97 -8.30
C ARG A 348 -13.88 -2.90 -9.83
N ARG A 349 -13.53 -1.73 -10.39
CA ARG A 349 -13.36 -1.58 -11.85
C ARG A 349 -12.17 -2.37 -12.38
N MET A 350 -11.04 -2.35 -11.67
CA MET A 350 -9.84 -3.09 -12.04
C MET A 350 -10.14 -4.60 -12.08
N ILE A 351 -10.75 -5.11 -11.00
CA ILE A 351 -11.14 -6.51 -10.87
C ILE A 351 -12.17 -6.89 -11.94
N SER A 352 -13.22 -6.07 -12.14
CA SER A 352 -14.24 -6.33 -13.16
C SER A 352 -13.66 -6.45 -14.56
N LEU A 353 -12.74 -5.56 -14.95
CA LEU A 353 -12.09 -5.62 -16.26
C LEU A 353 -11.16 -6.83 -16.39
N PHE A 354 -10.43 -7.15 -15.32
CA PHE A 354 -9.57 -8.33 -15.27
C PHE A 354 -10.37 -9.62 -15.39
N ASP A 355 -11.47 -9.73 -14.65
CA ASP A 355 -12.38 -10.87 -14.64
C ASP A 355 -13.07 -11.05 -15.99
N GLU A 356 -13.52 -9.96 -16.63
CA GLU A 356 -14.12 -10.01 -17.96
C GLU A 356 -13.13 -10.54 -19.00
N HIS A 357 -11.87 -10.10 -18.94
CA HIS A 357 -10.83 -10.52 -19.89
C HIS A 357 -10.36 -11.96 -19.66
N PHE A 358 -10.27 -12.43 -18.42
CA PHE A 358 -9.81 -13.77 -18.06
C PHE A 358 -10.92 -14.72 -17.62
N HIS A 359 -12.16 -14.40 -17.95
CA HIS A 359 -13.33 -15.19 -17.56
C HIS A 359 -13.17 -16.66 -17.99
N GLY A 360 -13.41 -17.58 -17.06
CA GLY A 360 -13.34 -19.02 -17.30
C GLY A 360 -11.93 -19.61 -17.37
N LEU A 361 -10.86 -18.81 -17.24
CA LEU A 361 -9.51 -19.34 -17.13
C LEU A 361 -9.20 -19.84 -15.72
N GLN A 362 -8.45 -20.94 -15.63
CA GLN A 362 -8.04 -21.53 -14.36
C GLN A 362 -6.81 -20.81 -13.77
N GLY A 363 -6.76 -20.75 -12.44
CA GLY A 363 -5.63 -20.26 -11.68
C GLY A 363 -4.32 -20.96 -12.03
N ARG A 364 -3.25 -20.17 -12.11
CA ARG A 364 -1.90 -20.66 -12.50
C ARG A 364 -0.94 -20.74 -11.32
N CYS A 365 -1.41 -20.45 -10.10
CA CYS A 365 -0.55 -20.29 -8.94
C CYS A 365 -0.07 -21.62 -8.36
N ILE A 366 -0.85 -22.69 -8.48
CA ILE A 366 -0.53 -24.01 -7.93
C ILE A 366 -0.51 -25.02 -9.09
N ASN A 367 0.62 -25.70 -9.26
CA ASN A 367 0.82 -26.65 -10.34
C ASN A 367 -0.17 -27.82 -10.21
N GLY A 368 -0.95 -28.04 -11.27
CA GLY A 368 -1.88 -29.18 -11.37
C GLY A 368 -3.24 -29.01 -10.69
N SER A 369 -3.55 -27.88 -10.06
CA SER A 369 -4.85 -27.70 -9.36
C SER A 369 -5.79 -26.66 -9.98
N GLY A 370 -5.31 -25.78 -10.88
CA GLY A 370 -6.13 -24.70 -11.44
C GLY A 370 -6.55 -23.64 -10.40
N LEU A 371 -5.97 -23.66 -9.19
CA LEU A 371 -6.30 -22.77 -8.09
C LEU A 371 -5.31 -21.60 -7.98
N ALA A 372 -5.80 -20.50 -7.41
CA ALA A 372 -4.95 -19.41 -6.96
C ALA A 372 -4.17 -19.80 -5.69
N CYS A 373 -3.04 -19.15 -5.44
CA CYS A 373 -2.32 -19.28 -4.17
C CYS A 373 -3.15 -18.67 -3.04
N LYS A 374 -2.83 -18.98 -1.78
CA LYS A 374 -3.51 -18.35 -0.64
C LYS A 374 -3.30 -16.83 -0.58
N GLY A 375 -2.11 -16.35 -0.94
CA GLY A 375 -1.75 -14.93 -0.87
C GLY A 375 -1.21 -14.49 0.49
N ASP A 376 -1.05 -15.43 1.41
CA ASP A 376 -0.40 -15.30 2.72
C ASP A 376 1.12 -15.12 2.59
N LEU A 377 1.73 -15.92 1.73
CA LEU A 377 3.17 -16.00 1.51
C LEU A 377 3.46 -16.02 0.01
N PRO A 378 4.54 -15.38 -0.43
CA PRO A 378 4.98 -15.46 -1.82
C PRO A 378 5.35 -16.89 -2.23
N GLU A 379 5.91 -17.67 -1.30
CA GLU A 379 6.22 -19.07 -1.50
C GLU A 379 4.98 -19.95 -1.74
N SER A 380 3.78 -19.50 -1.33
CA SER A 380 2.53 -20.20 -1.62
C SER A 380 2.11 -20.09 -3.10
N CYS A 381 2.79 -19.25 -3.88
CA CYS A 381 2.58 -19.10 -5.31
C CYS A 381 3.73 -19.68 -6.13
N GLN A 382 3.50 -20.84 -6.73
CA GLN A 382 4.47 -21.55 -7.56
C GLN A 382 4.73 -20.86 -8.91
N ARG A 383 3.99 -19.79 -9.27
CA ARG A 383 4.36 -18.88 -10.38
C ARG A 383 5.71 -18.22 -10.12
N PHE A 384 6.05 -17.94 -8.86
CA PHE A 384 7.25 -17.21 -8.47
C PHE A 384 8.41 -18.12 -8.03
N THR A 385 8.08 -19.23 -7.36
CA THR A 385 9.05 -20.15 -6.74
C THR A 385 9.27 -21.46 -7.49
N GLY A 386 8.34 -21.87 -8.36
CA GLY A 386 8.32 -23.21 -8.98
C GLY A 386 8.83 -23.28 -10.42
N ALA A 387 9.41 -22.21 -10.96
CA ALA A 387 9.83 -22.17 -12.36
C ALA A 387 11.11 -22.98 -12.60
N GLU A 388 11.01 -24.11 -13.31
CA GLU A 388 12.18 -24.84 -13.79
C GLU A 388 13.02 -23.96 -14.72
N THR A 389 14.31 -23.83 -14.39
CA THR A 389 15.21 -22.81 -14.94
C THR A 389 15.72 -23.09 -16.36
N LYS A 390 15.25 -24.16 -17.04
CA LYS A 390 16.00 -24.78 -18.16
C LYS A 390 15.24 -25.02 -19.47
N ALA A 391 13.96 -24.69 -19.61
CA ALA A 391 13.23 -24.99 -20.84
C ALA A 391 12.79 -23.73 -21.60
N GLN A 392 13.54 -23.39 -22.65
CA GLN A 392 13.11 -22.47 -23.69
C GLN A 392 12.00 -23.15 -24.52
N SER A 393 10.75 -23.02 -24.04
CA SER A 393 9.55 -23.68 -24.56
C SER A 393 8.63 -22.74 -25.35
N MET A 394 8.87 -21.44 -25.30
CA MET A 394 8.08 -20.46 -26.04
C MET A 394 8.46 -20.44 -27.52
N HIS A 395 7.44 -20.44 -28.37
CA HIS A 395 7.54 -20.21 -29.80
C HIS A 395 6.72 -18.97 -30.21
N ALA A 396 7.00 -18.43 -31.39
CA ALA A 396 6.14 -17.42 -31.99
C ALA A 396 4.75 -18.00 -32.30
N MET A 397 3.72 -17.16 -32.30
CA MET A 397 2.31 -17.58 -32.43
C MET A 397 2.02 -18.47 -33.66
N ASN A 398 2.74 -18.26 -34.77
CA ASN A 398 2.56 -18.99 -36.03
C ASN A 398 3.51 -20.18 -36.19
N CYS A 399 4.18 -20.61 -35.12
CA CYS A 399 5.13 -21.72 -35.16
C CYS A 399 4.50 -22.98 -34.56
N ASP A 400 4.65 -24.11 -35.24
CA ASP A 400 4.13 -25.42 -34.80
C ASP A 400 4.87 -26.04 -33.59
N GLY A 401 5.94 -25.39 -33.11
CA GLY A 401 6.83 -25.84 -32.06
C GLY A 401 7.71 -27.05 -32.41
N ARG A 402 7.15 -28.04 -33.11
CA ARG A 402 7.74 -29.38 -33.34
C ARG A 402 8.92 -29.36 -34.31
N SER A 403 8.88 -28.49 -35.32
CA SER A 403 9.92 -28.43 -36.36
C SER A 403 10.87 -27.24 -36.19
N CYS A 404 10.71 -26.45 -35.13
CA CYS A 404 11.48 -25.24 -34.92
C CYS A 404 12.90 -25.57 -34.43
N ALA A 405 13.90 -25.22 -35.23
CA ALA A 405 15.30 -25.33 -34.81
C ALA A 405 15.62 -24.33 -33.69
N ARG A 406 16.59 -24.69 -32.83
CA ARG A 406 17.20 -23.76 -31.87
C ARG A 406 18.47 -23.16 -32.47
N ILE A 407 18.57 -21.84 -32.42
CA ILE A 407 19.78 -21.11 -32.79
C ILE A 407 20.64 -20.91 -31.53
N ARG A 408 21.88 -21.42 -31.58
CA ARG A 408 22.84 -21.32 -30.47
C ARG A 408 23.72 -20.10 -30.60
N TRP A 409 24.35 -19.71 -29.50
CA TRP A 409 25.30 -18.62 -29.52
C TRP A 409 26.59 -18.93 -30.28
N SER A 410 27.21 -17.88 -30.84
CA SER A 410 28.61 -17.92 -31.27
C SER A 410 29.51 -17.46 -30.12
N GLU A 411 30.09 -18.40 -29.37
CA GLU A 411 31.01 -18.09 -28.26
C GLU A 411 32.19 -17.21 -28.73
N THR A 412 32.73 -17.48 -29.91
CA THR A 412 33.80 -16.68 -30.52
C THR A 412 33.36 -15.22 -30.73
N SER A 413 32.13 -14.99 -31.21
CA SER A 413 31.58 -13.64 -31.36
C SER A 413 31.37 -12.97 -30.00
N TYR A 414 30.86 -13.72 -29.03
CA TYR A 414 30.59 -13.22 -27.68
C TYR A 414 31.89 -12.76 -26.97
N ARG A 415 32.93 -13.60 -26.98
CA ARG A 415 34.22 -13.31 -26.33
C ARG A 415 34.98 -12.17 -27.02
N ARG A 416 34.83 -12.00 -28.33
CA ARG A 416 35.43 -10.85 -29.07
C ARG A 416 34.71 -9.54 -28.81
N CYS A 417 33.43 -9.59 -28.44
CA CYS A 417 32.65 -8.40 -28.15
C CYS A 417 32.99 -7.84 -26.76
N ARG A 418 33.18 -6.53 -26.67
CA ARG A 418 33.31 -5.82 -25.39
C ARG A 418 31.95 -5.75 -24.70
N ASN A 419 31.95 -5.79 -23.37
CA ASN A 419 30.77 -5.57 -22.54
C ASN A 419 30.30 -4.11 -22.63
N PRO A 420 29.00 -3.78 -22.53
CA PRO A 420 27.81 -4.66 -22.56
C PRO A 420 27.60 -5.35 -23.91
N ARG A 421 27.16 -6.62 -23.92
CA ARG A 421 26.98 -7.44 -25.14
C ARG A 421 25.50 -7.62 -25.47
N ALA A 422 25.13 -7.47 -26.74
CA ALA A 422 23.78 -7.68 -27.29
C ALA A 422 23.83 -8.54 -28.55
N VAL A 423 22.71 -9.16 -28.92
CA VAL A 423 22.58 -9.98 -30.13
C VAL A 423 22.33 -9.08 -31.33
N THR A 424 23.06 -9.27 -32.42
CA THR A 424 22.80 -8.56 -33.69
C THR A 424 21.44 -8.96 -34.27
N ALA A 425 20.64 -7.99 -34.71
CA ALA A 425 19.28 -8.21 -35.21
C ALA A 425 19.24 -8.77 -36.64
N ASN A 426 19.92 -9.90 -36.87
CA ASN A 426 19.94 -10.60 -38.15
C ASN A 426 19.34 -12.00 -38.02
N GLY A 427 18.11 -12.17 -38.54
CA GLY A 427 17.32 -13.41 -38.37
C GLY A 427 17.72 -14.58 -39.28
N ASP A 428 18.70 -14.39 -40.17
CA ASP A 428 19.14 -15.39 -41.15
C ASP A 428 20.49 -16.04 -40.80
N ASP A 429 21.08 -15.69 -39.65
CA ASP A 429 22.34 -16.27 -39.21
C ASP A 429 22.16 -17.69 -38.64
N ASP A 430 23.16 -18.56 -38.85
CA ASP A 430 23.18 -19.92 -38.28
C ASP A 430 23.46 -19.94 -36.77
N PHE A 431 23.98 -18.83 -36.23
CA PHE A 431 24.35 -18.65 -34.82
C PHE A 431 24.04 -17.23 -34.36
N LEU A 432 23.72 -17.05 -33.08
CA LEU A 432 23.60 -15.72 -32.50
C LEU A 432 24.97 -15.04 -32.53
N ARG A 433 25.05 -13.90 -33.23
CA ARG A 433 26.22 -13.02 -33.24
C ARG A 433 26.03 -11.88 -32.25
N TYR A 434 27.14 -11.41 -31.70
CA TYR A 434 27.14 -10.41 -30.65
C TYR A 434 27.87 -9.14 -31.06
N CYS A 435 27.26 -8.01 -30.71
CA CYS A 435 27.81 -6.67 -30.83
C CYS A 435 27.70 -5.94 -29.49
N LYS A 436 28.35 -4.78 -29.38
CA LYS A 436 28.26 -3.97 -28.16
C LYS A 436 26.84 -3.39 -28.07
N ALA A 437 26.19 -3.52 -26.91
CA ALA A 437 24.91 -2.86 -26.67
C ALA A 437 25.09 -1.33 -26.72
N SER A 438 24.10 -0.63 -27.26
CA SER A 438 24.15 0.82 -27.50
C SER A 438 22.76 1.45 -27.51
N SER A 439 22.70 2.74 -27.83
CA SER A 439 21.44 3.48 -28.09
C SER A 439 20.67 3.01 -29.33
N SER A 440 21.17 2.01 -30.06
CA SER A 440 20.48 1.31 -31.15
C SER A 440 20.07 -0.12 -30.76
N THR A 441 20.13 -0.47 -29.47
CA THR A 441 19.71 -1.77 -28.94
C THR A 441 18.28 -1.72 -28.39
N MET A 442 17.49 -2.76 -28.66
CA MET A 442 16.21 -3.03 -27.98
C MET A 442 16.45 -4.03 -26.84
N SER A 443 16.29 -3.62 -25.59
CA SER A 443 16.32 -4.57 -24.46
C SER A 443 14.93 -5.16 -24.23
N ILE A 444 14.87 -6.47 -23.99
CA ILE A 444 13.63 -7.21 -23.75
C ILE A 444 13.61 -7.63 -22.28
N SER A 445 12.62 -7.12 -21.56
CA SER A 445 12.34 -7.42 -20.16
C SER A 445 11.23 -8.46 -20.12
N HIS A 446 11.53 -9.67 -19.64
CA HIS A 446 10.66 -10.83 -19.84
C HIS A 446 10.49 -11.68 -18.58
N VAL A 447 9.46 -12.53 -18.56
CA VAL A 447 9.23 -13.49 -17.46
C VAL A 447 9.72 -14.89 -17.83
N TRP A 448 10.71 -15.39 -17.09
CA TRP A 448 11.34 -16.70 -17.32
C TRP A 448 10.33 -17.86 -17.36
N SER A 449 9.42 -17.89 -16.39
CA SER A 449 8.42 -18.95 -16.22
C SER A 449 7.38 -19.00 -17.35
N HIS A 450 7.39 -18.03 -18.28
CA HIS A 450 6.55 -18.04 -19.47
C HIS A 450 7.19 -18.78 -20.66
N GLY A 451 8.28 -19.51 -20.43
CA GLY A 451 8.94 -20.36 -21.43
C GLY A 451 10.03 -19.66 -22.26
N GLN A 452 10.43 -18.46 -21.85
CA GLN A 452 11.53 -17.68 -22.43
C GLN A 452 12.86 -17.83 -21.68
N GLY A 453 12.86 -18.53 -20.54
CA GLY A 453 14.09 -18.83 -19.80
C GLY A 453 15.05 -19.71 -20.60
N GLY A 454 16.32 -19.67 -20.23
CA GLY A 454 17.37 -20.45 -20.88
C GLY A 454 18.73 -19.78 -20.79
N ARG A 455 19.65 -20.31 -21.59
CA ARG A 455 21.04 -19.83 -21.70
C ARG A 455 21.47 -19.72 -23.17
N PRO A 456 22.44 -18.83 -23.49
CA PRO A 456 23.04 -18.75 -24.82
C PRO A 456 23.50 -20.11 -25.38
N GLU A 457 24.02 -20.97 -24.49
CA GLU A 457 24.52 -22.31 -24.78
C GLU A 457 23.41 -23.28 -25.20
N ASP A 458 22.23 -23.18 -24.58
CA ASP A 458 21.04 -23.98 -24.89
C ASP A 458 20.37 -23.53 -26.20
N GLY A 459 20.58 -22.25 -26.55
CA GLY A 459 20.00 -21.59 -27.71
C GLY A 459 18.55 -21.14 -27.50
N ILE A 460 18.08 -20.33 -28.44
CA ILE A 460 16.72 -19.81 -28.50
C ILE A 460 16.00 -20.39 -29.73
N ASN A 461 14.68 -20.59 -29.67
CA ASN A 461 13.91 -21.06 -30.82
C ASN A 461 14.04 -20.05 -31.96
N LEU A 462 14.34 -20.54 -33.17
CA LEU A 462 14.59 -19.72 -34.35
C LEU A 462 13.41 -18.79 -34.67
N CYS A 463 12.18 -19.27 -34.48
CA CYS A 463 10.98 -18.44 -34.66
C CYS A 463 10.96 -17.23 -33.72
N LEU A 464 11.44 -17.40 -32.48
CA LEU A 464 11.47 -16.36 -31.47
C LEU A 464 12.61 -15.36 -31.73
N HIS A 465 13.78 -15.86 -32.13
CA HIS A 465 14.88 -15.01 -32.63
C HIS A 465 14.42 -14.13 -33.80
N LYS A 466 13.78 -14.74 -34.82
CA LYS A 466 13.24 -14.00 -35.98
C LYS A 466 12.21 -12.95 -35.57
N ARG A 467 11.31 -13.28 -34.63
CA ARG A 467 10.32 -12.34 -34.07
C ARG A 467 11.02 -11.14 -33.42
N TYR A 468 12.03 -11.35 -32.58
CA TYR A 468 12.76 -10.23 -31.96
C TYR A 468 13.60 -9.43 -32.96
N CYS A 469 14.17 -10.05 -33.99
CA CYS A 469 14.82 -9.31 -35.07
C CYS A 469 13.84 -8.42 -35.83
N GLN A 470 12.62 -8.89 -36.09
CA GLN A 470 11.58 -8.10 -36.74
C GLN A 470 11.14 -6.92 -35.86
N LEU A 471 10.89 -7.17 -34.56
CA LEU A 471 10.55 -6.13 -33.59
C LEU A 471 11.68 -5.10 -33.45
N ALA A 472 12.94 -5.54 -33.32
CA ALA A 472 14.09 -4.65 -33.24
C ALA A 472 14.16 -3.74 -34.47
N LYS A 473 14.03 -4.30 -35.68
CA LYS A 473 14.01 -3.53 -36.93
C LYS A 473 12.83 -2.55 -37.01
N ALA A 474 11.66 -2.92 -36.50
CA ALA A 474 10.49 -2.03 -36.46
C ALA A 474 10.71 -0.78 -35.59
N PHE A 475 11.63 -0.85 -34.61
CA PHE A 475 12.08 0.28 -33.80
C PHE A 475 13.42 0.88 -34.28
N ASP A 476 13.87 0.60 -35.50
CA ASP A 476 15.19 0.96 -36.04
C ASP A 476 16.36 0.61 -35.09
N CYS A 477 16.29 -0.56 -34.46
CA CYS A 477 17.37 -1.13 -33.65
C CYS A 477 18.18 -2.12 -34.51
N ASP A 478 19.51 -2.09 -34.35
CA ASP A 478 20.44 -3.00 -35.02
C ASP A 478 20.73 -4.27 -34.21
N SER A 479 20.27 -4.29 -32.97
CA SER A 479 20.56 -5.33 -31.99
C SER A 479 19.44 -5.43 -30.96
N TYR A 480 19.35 -6.58 -30.31
CA TYR A 480 18.46 -6.78 -29.17
C TYR A 480 19.19 -7.44 -28.01
N TRP A 481 18.73 -7.19 -26.79
CA TRP A 481 19.22 -7.85 -25.59
C TRP A 481 18.09 -8.61 -24.92
N ILE A 482 18.35 -9.86 -24.57
CA ILE A 482 17.53 -10.66 -23.67
C ILE A 482 18.49 -11.54 -22.86
N ASP A 483 18.31 -11.57 -21.55
CA ASP A 483 19.16 -12.32 -20.63
C ASP A 483 19.33 -13.80 -21.01
N SER A 484 18.28 -14.47 -21.50
CA SER A 484 18.35 -15.87 -21.95
C SER A 484 19.30 -16.11 -23.12
N SER A 485 19.63 -15.07 -23.89
CA SER A 485 20.58 -15.12 -25.01
C SER A 485 21.88 -14.35 -24.75
N CYS A 486 21.98 -13.60 -23.65
CA CYS A 486 23.12 -12.73 -23.35
C CYS A 486 23.87 -13.05 -22.04
N ILE A 487 23.29 -13.86 -21.15
CA ILE A 487 23.89 -14.24 -19.86
C ILE A 487 24.28 -15.74 -19.89
N PRO A 488 25.57 -16.06 -20.10
CA PRO A 488 26.05 -17.45 -20.18
C PRO A 488 26.13 -18.14 -18.81
N ASP A 489 26.47 -19.42 -18.84
CA ASP A 489 26.73 -20.25 -17.65
C ASP A 489 28.17 -20.11 -17.13
N ASP A 490 29.13 -19.71 -17.99
CA ASP A 490 30.50 -19.36 -17.59
C ASP A 490 30.46 -18.30 -16.47
N LEU A 491 31.01 -18.63 -15.30
CA LEU A 491 30.88 -17.80 -14.09
C LEU A 491 31.42 -16.37 -14.26
N GLN A 492 32.53 -16.22 -14.99
CA GLN A 492 33.17 -14.93 -15.19
C GLN A 492 32.37 -14.09 -16.18
N LEU A 493 31.99 -14.67 -17.32
CA LEU A 493 31.18 -13.98 -18.32
C LEU A 493 29.78 -13.65 -17.78
N ARG A 494 29.21 -14.53 -16.95
CA ARG A 494 27.94 -14.32 -16.27
C ARG A 494 28.01 -13.11 -15.34
N LYS A 495 29.07 -13.05 -14.51
CA LYS A 495 29.30 -11.91 -13.61
C LYS A 495 29.43 -10.61 -14.39
N GLU A 496 30.21 -10.59 -15.48
CA GLU A 496 30.34 -9.44 -16.37
C GLU A 496 29.00 -9.00 -16.96
N ALA A 497 28.19 -9.95 -17.45
CA ALA A 497 26.90 -9.66 -18.06
C ALA A 497 25.93 -9.07 -17.04
N ILE A 498 25.81 -9.67 -15.84
CA ILE A 498 24.95 -9.18 -14.75
C ILE A 498 25.36 -7.76 -14.32
N MET A 499 26.66 -7.51 -14.17
CA MET A 499 27.17 -6.17 -13.80
C MET A 499 26.85 -5.09 -14.85
N SER A 500 26.57 -5.48 -16.10
CA SER A 500 26.23 -4.56 -17.18
C SER A 500 24.74 -4.32 -17.38
N ILE A 501 23.86 -4.99 -16.63
CA ILE A 501 22.40 -4.89 -16.79
C ILE A 501 21.92 -3.44 -16.68
N ASN A 502 22.37 -2.69 -15.66
CA ASN A 502 22.01 -1.27 -15.53
C ASN A 502 22.35 -0.49 -16.80
N GLN A 503 23.57 -0.66 -17.31
CA GLN A 503 24.01 0.03 -18.53
C GLN A 503 23.15 -0.38 -19.74
N ILE A 504 22.85 -1.67 -19.90
CA ILE A 504 22.04 -2.17 -21.00
C ILE A 504 20.65 -1.50 -21.01
N PHE A 505 19.94 -1.52 -19.88
CA PHE A 505 18.59 -0.97 -19.83
C PHE A 505 18.57 0.56 -19.89
N CYS A 506 19.57 1.25 -19.33
CA CYS A 506 19.68 2.70 -19.42
C CYS A 506 20.06 3.20 -20.82
N ASP A 507 20.98 2.49 -21.50
CA ASP A 507 21.50 2.92 -22.80
C ASP A 507 20.61 2.45 -23.96
N SER A 508 19.76 1.43 -23.77
CA SER A 508 18.90 0.89 -24.84
C SER A 508 17.94 1.95 -25.40
N LYS A 509 17.64 1.84 -26.70
CA LYS A 509 16.69 2.73 -27.40
C LYS A 509 15.29 2.60 -26.80
N ILE A 510 14.88 1.36 -26.59
CA ILE A 510 13.60 0.98 -26.01
C ILE A 510 13.77 -0.23 -25.08
N VAL A 511 12.87 -0.34 -24.12
CA VAL A 511 12.66 -1.53 -23.29
C VAL A 511 11.33 -2.15 -23.63
N LEU A 512 11.34 -3.38 -24.13
CA LEU A 512 10.14 -4.13 -24.50
C LEU A 512 9.75 -5.08 -23.38
N ILE A 513 8.57 -4.89 -22.79
CA ILE A 513 7.97 -5.80 -21.81
C ILE A 513 7.36 -6.98 -22.55
N SER A 514 7.77 -8.20 -22.21
CA SER A 514 7.21 -9.45 -22.72
C SER A 514 6.64 -10.28 -21.57
N ASP A 515 5.33 -10.15 -21.34
CA ASP A 515 4.55 -10.92 -20.38
C ASP A 515 3.42 -11.67 -21.09
N LYS A 516 3.13 -12.90 -20.68
CA LYS A 516 2.09 -13.74 -21.26
C LYS A 516 0.68 -13.13 -21.14
N ASP A 517 0.36 -12.54 -19.99
CA ASP A 517 -0.97 -11.99 -19.72
C ASP A 517 -1.16 -10.69 -20.53
N LEU A 518 -0.14 -9.84 -20.63
CA LEU A 518 -0.18 -8.62 -21.47
C LEU A 518 -0.31 -8.95 -22.97
N GLN A 519 0.41 -9.98 -23.43
CA GLN A 519 0.34 -10.46 -24.83
C GLN A 519 -0.99 -11.12 -25.20
N SER A 520 -1.91 -11.31 -24.24
CA SER A 520 -3.26 -11.82 -24.52
C SER A 520 -4.24 -10.72 -24.93
N LYS A 521 -3.90 -9.44 -24.74
CA LYS A 521 -4.75 -8.29 -25.09
C LYS A 521 -4.37 -7.72 -26.45
N SER A 522 -5.32 -7.62 -27.37
CA SER A 522 -5.11 -6.92 -28.65
C SER A 522 -5.36 -5.41 -28.51
N MET A 523 -4.53 -4.61 -29.17
CA MET A 523 -4.54 -3.14 -29.08
C MET A 523 -4.64 -2.44 -30.46
N ARG A 524 -4.93 -3.18 -31.54
CA ARG A 524 -4.98 -2.64 -32.94
C ARG A 524 -6.03 -1.55 -33.18
N SER A 525 -7.07 -1.49 -32.34
CA SER A 525 -8.13 -0.49 -32.40
C SER A 525 -8.64 -0.21 -30.98
N ALA A 526 -7.70 0.09 -30.09
CA ALA A 526 -7.95 0.21 -28.66
C ALA A 526 -8.88 1.39 -28.32
N SER A 527 -9.93 1.09 -27.58
CA SER A 527 -10.75 2.05 -26.83
C SER A 527 -10.10 2.36 -25.48
N VAL A 528 -10.63 3.36 -24.76
CA VAL A 528 -10.21 3.67 -23.38
C VAL A 528 -10.34 2.43 -22.48
N VAL A 529 -11.41 1.65 -22.62
CA VAL A 529 -11.63 0.42 -21.84
C VAL A 529 -10.55 -0.63 -22.12
N ASP A 530 -10.01 -0.67 -23.34
CA ASP A 530 -8.88 -1.56 -23.67
C ASP A 530 -7.59 -1.15 -22.95
N TYR A 531 -7.32 0.16 -22.85
CA TYR A 531 -6.22 0.69 -22.05
C TYR A 531 -6.41 0.42 -20.56
N GLU A 532 -7.63 0.61 -20.03
CA GLU A 532 -7.96 0.28 -18.65
C GLU A 532 -7.76 -1.21 -18.35
N THR A 533 -8.17 -2.09 -19.27
CA THR A 533 -7.97 -3.53 -19.17
C THR A 533 -6.48 -3.85 -19.17
N LEU A 534 -5.71 -3.27 -20.10
CA LEU A 534 -4.26 -3.49 -20.18
C LEU A 534 -3.54 -3.03 -18.91
N LEU A 535 -3.93 -1.89 -18.33
CA LEU A 535 -3.40 -1.43 -17.05
C LEU A 535 -3.78 -2.37 -15.90
N SER A 536 -5.03 -2.83 -15.85
CA SER A 536 -5.50 -3.77 -14.83
C SER A 536 -4.68 -5.06 -14.86
N ILE A 537 -4.35 -5.56 -16.05
CA ILE A 537 -3.43 -6.69 -16.23
C ILE A 537 -2.02 -6.33 -15.75
N LEU A 538 -1.47 -5.19 -16.17
CA LEU A 538 -0.10 -4.77 -15.84
C LEU A 538 0.16 -4.67 -14.32
N LEU A 539 -0.82 -4.21 -13.55
CA LEU A 539 -0.69 -4.03 -12.10
C LEU A 539 -0.53 -5.35 -11.32
N VAL A 540 -1.03 -6.46 -11.87
CA VAL A 540 -1.06 -7.78 -11.18
C VAL A 540 -0.43 -8.91 -12.00
N CYS A 541 0.11 -8.62 -13.18
CA CYS A 541 0.76 -9.62 -14.01
C CYS A 541 2.07 -10.10 -13.40
N ASP A 542 2.58 -11.19 -13.94
CA ASP A 542 3.84 -11.79 -13.50
C ASP A 542 5.01 -10.80 -13.58
N TRP A 543 5.10 -10.04 -14.66
CA TRP A 543 6.14 -9.03 -14.82
C TRP A 543 6.04 -7.93 -13.74
N GLY A 544 4.84 -7.48 -13.39
CA GLY A 544 4.60 -6.37 -12.46
C GLY A 544 5.03 -6.61 -11.01
N VAL A 545 5.23 -7.87 -10.60
CA VAL A 545 5.45 -8.26 -9.18
C VAL A 545 6.83 -8.86 -8.88
N ARG A 546 7.70 -8.98 -9.88
CA ARG A 546 9.05 -9.56 -9.72
C ARG A 546 10.12 -8.49 -9.44
N ALA A 547 11.18 -8.89 -8.75
CA ALA A 547 12.27 -8.00 -8.36
C ALA A 547 13.16 -7.60 -9.55
N TRP A 548 13.52 -8.55 -10.43
CA TRP A 548 14.34 -8.29 -11.61
C TRP A 548 13.66 -7.32 -12.57
N THR A 549 12.39 -7.55 -12.89
CA THR A 549 11.60 -6.69 -13.79
C THR A 549 11.41 -5.28 -13.23
N MET A 550 11.35 -5.12 -11.90
CA MET A 550 11.37 -3.79 -11.28
C MET A 550 12.67 -3.03 -11.55
N LEU A 551 13.84 -3.68 -11.40
CA LEU A 551 15.12 -3.07 -11.76
C LEU A 551 15.13 -2.64 -13.22
N GLU A 552 14.70 -3.55 -14.10
CA GLU A 552 14.65 -3.32 -15.55
C GLU A 552 13.73 -2.15 -15.91
N ALA A 553 12.60 -2.00 -15.21
CA ALA A 553 11.70 -0.87 -15.34
C ALA A 553 12.36 0.44 -14.87
N ILE A 554 12.98 0.45 -13.68
CA ILE A 554 13.64 1.64 -13.11
C ILE A 554 14.76 2.14 -14.04
N ARG A 555 15.57 1.23 -14.58
CA ARG A 555 16.68 1.56 -15.49
C ARG A 555 16.19 1.88 -16.90
N GLY A 556 15.10 1.25 -17.33
CA GLY A 556 14.48 1.40 -18.64
C GLY A 556 13.48 2.55 -18.80
N ASN A 557 13.18 3.30 -17.73
CA ASN A 557 12.03 4.21 -17.64
C ASN A 557 12.01 5.37 -18.65
N ARG A 558 13.07 5.55 -19.45
CA ARG A 558 13.10 6.51 -20.56
C ARG A 558 12.12 6.14 -21.67
N SER A 559 11.98 4.85 -21.99
CA SER A 559 11.24 4.40 -23.17
C SER A 559 10.79 2.95 -23.04
N ILE A 560 9.75 2.72 -22.23
CA ILE A 560 9.16 1.39 -22.04
C ILE A 560 7.99 1.18 -23.01
N HIS A 561 7.95 0.01 -23.64
CA HIS A 561 6.88 -0.45 -24.52
C HIS A 561 6.35 -1.79 -24.06
N VAL A 562 5.02 -1.95 -24.06
CA VAL A 562 4.32 -3.18 -23.71
C VAL A 562 4.04 -3.98 -24.98
N LEU A 563 4.56 -5.21 -25.06
CA LEU A 563 4.21 -6.14 -26.13
C LEU A 563 2.82 -6.73 -25.88
N CYS A 564 1.91 -6.46 -26.80
CA CYS A 564 0.51 -6.89 -26.79
C CYS A 564 0.32 -8.04 -27.80
N ALA A 565 -0.93 -8.49 -27.98
CA ALA A 565 -1.24 -9.49 -29.00
C ALA A 565 -0.87 -9.00 -30.41
N ASP A 566 -0.67 -9.95 -31.33
CA ASP A 566 -0.34 -9.71 -32.74
C ASP A 566 0.93 -8.87 -32.98
N ASP A 567 1.88 -8.91 -32.04
CA ASP A 567 3.12 -8.12 -32.04
C ASP A 567 2.89 -6.60 -32.05
N HIS A 568 1.69 -6.15 -31.64
CA HIS A 568 1.44 -4.74 -31.43
C HIS A 568 2.15 -4.26 -30.16
N THR A 569 2.64 -3.02 -30.17
CA THR A 569 3.35 -2.44 -29.03
C THR A 569 2.70 -1.14 -28.61
N VAL A 570 2.45 -0.98 -27.31
CA VAL A 570 1.92 0.25 -26.73
C VAL A 570 3.02 0.91 -25.90
N GLN A 571 3.28 2.21 -26.10
CA GLN A 571 4.21 2.92 -25.24
C GLN A 571 3.60 3.05 -23.84
N LEU A 572 4.36 2.67 -22.80
CA LEU A 572 3.84 2.64 -21.43
C LEU A 572 3.33 4.03 -21.00
N VAL A 573 4.08 5.09 -21.30
CA VAL A 573 3.67 6.46 -20.93
C VAL A 573 2.33 6.85 -21.58
N ASP A 574 2.07 6.42 -22.80
CA ASP A 574 0.80 6.70 -23.48
C ASP A 574 -0.35 5.92 -22.84
N LEU A 575 -0.13 4.63 -22.53
CA LEU A 575 -1.09 3.84 -21.72
C LEU A 575 -1.43 4.54 -20.40
N LEU A 576 -0.42 4.99 -19.66
CA LEU A 576 -0.63 5.65 -18.36
C LEU A 576 -1.39 6.97 -18.51
N ARG A 577 -1.04 7.79 -19.52
CA ARG A 577 -1.69 9.08 -19.78
C ARG A 577 -3.12 8.92 -20.26
N THR A 578 -3.40 7.98 -21.17
CA THR A 578 -4.76 7.73 -21.65
C THR A 578 -5.68 7.28 -20.52
N VAL A 579 -5.24 6.36 -19.65
CA VAL A 579 -6.06 5.97 -18.49
C VAL A 579 -6.24 7.14 -17.52
N HIS A 580 -5.20 7.96 -17.30
CA HIS A 580 -5.28 9.13 -16.42
C HIS A 580 -6.17 10.25 -16.97
N GLU A 581 -6.20 10.52 -18.28
CA GLU A 581 -7.01 11.61 -18.87
C GLU A 581 -8.43 11.17 -19.24
N GLU A 582 -8.64 9.91 -19.60
CA GLU A 582 -9.89 9.44 -20.19
C GLU A 582 -10.55 8.28 -19.42
N GLY A 583 -9.76 7.46 -18.72
CA GLY A 583 -10.24 6.28 -17.99
C GLY A 583 -10.88 6.57 -16.63
N ALA A 584 -11.24 5.57 -15.87
CA ALA A 584 -11.79 5.70 -14.53
C ALA A 584 -10.75 6.29 -13.57
N VAL A 585 -11.12 7.31 -12.79
CA VAL A 585 -10.19 7.97 -11.85
C VAL A 585 -9.65 6.97 -10.83
N HIS A 586 -10.51 6.12 -10.29
CA HIS A 586 -10.14 5.11 -9.30
C HIS A 586 -9.18 4.04 -9.84
N LEU A 587 -9.14 3.81 -11.16
CA LEU A 587 -8.12 2.97 -11.79
C LEU A 587 -6.83 3.75 -12.06
N ALA A 588 -6.93 5.00 -12.52
CA ALA A 588 -5.77 5.86 -12.76
C ALA A 588 -4.95 6.11 -11.48
N VAL A 589 -5.60 6.21 -10.32
CA VAL A 589 -4.88 6.43 -9.06
C VAL A 589 -4.15 5.19 -8.54
N LEU A 590 -4.49 3.99 -9.01
CA LEU A 590 -3.73 2.77 -8.70
C LEU A 590 -2.30 2.83 -9.28
N LEU A 591 -2.01 3.74 -10.22
CA LEU A 591 -0.65 3.99 -10.70
C LEU A 591 0.33 4.42 -9.61
N GLY A 592 -0.18 5.03 -8.53
CA GLY A 592 0.63 5.34 -7.35
C GLY A 592 1.31 4.09 -6.78
N SER A 593 0.72 2.89 -6.96
CA SER A 593 1.28 1.63 -6.44
C SER A 593 2.45 1.11 -7.27
N ALA A 594 2.58 1.62 -8.48
CA ALA A 594 3.58 1.23 -9.46
C ALA A 594 4.55 2.38 -9.74
N GLN A 595 5.04 3.07 -8.69
CA GLN A 595 5.93 4.25 -8.85
C GLN A 595 7.17 3.99 -9.70
N HIS A 596 7.70 2.76 -9.66
CA HIS A 596 8.82 2.31 -10.49
C HIS A 596 8.52 2.29 -12.00
N LEU A 597 7.25 2.39 -12.40
CA LEU A 597 6.79 2.52 -13.78
C LEU A 597 6.56 3.97 -14.22
N LEU A 598 6.57 4.91 -13.28
CA LEU A 598 6.38 6.32 -13.60
C LEU A 598 7.64 6.89 -14.27
N PRO A 599 7.49 7.78 -15.26
CA PRO A 599 8.61 8.44 -15.91
C PRO A 599 9.51 9.18 -14.89
N SER A 600 10.83 9.01 -14.98
CA SER A 600 11.80 9.72 -14.14
C SER A 600 12.76 10.58 -14.96
N VAL A 601 13.34 11.62 -14.35
CA VAL A 601 14.37 12.47 -14.98
C VAL A 601 15.69 11.72 -15.13
N ASP A 602 16.03 10.84 -14.17
CA ASP A 602 17.35 10.21 -14.10
C ASP A 602 17.27 8.71 -13.80
N SER A 603 17.18 7.90 -14.87
CA SER A 603 17.25 6.43 -14.78
C SER A 603 18.61 5.91 -14.32
N ASN A 604 19.66 6.73 -14.45
CA ASN A 604 21.02 6.41 -14.03
C ASN A 604 21.29 6.76 -12.56
N SER A 605 20.41 7.53 -11.92
CA SER A 605 20.59 7.90 -10.51
C SER A 605 20.71 6.67 -9.61
N ALA A 606 21.62 6.75 -8.64
CA ALA A 606 21.67 5.78 -7.56
C ALA A 606 20.46 6.00 -6.66
N LYS A 607 19.69 4.94 -6.40
CA LYS A 607 18.59 5.00 -5.44
C LYS A 607 19.11 4.70 -4.02
N PRO A 608 18.65 5.44 -2.99
CA PRO A 608 18.96 5.13 -1.59
C PRO A 608 18.66 3.65 -1.28
N ILE A 609 19.49 3.03 -0.44
CA ILE A 609 19.36 1.59 -0.15
C ILE A 609 18.02 1.31 0.54
N GLU A 610 17.53 2.25 1.34
CA GLU A 610 16.27 2.20 2.06
C GLU A 610 15.06 2.28 1.12
N GLU A 611 15.09 3.19 0.12
CA GLU A 611 14.06 3.29 -0.93
C GLU A 611 13.97 1.99 -1.72
N VAL A 612 15.12 1.44 -2.12
CA VAL A 612 15.15 0.16 -2.85
C VAL A 612 14.71 -1.00 -1.96
N GLY A 613 15.14 -1.02 -0.70
CA GLY A 613 14.76 -2.04 0.27
C GLY A 613 13.24 -2.05 0.47
N HIS A 614 12.63 -0.88 0.64
CA HIS A 614 11.19 -0.71 0.69
C HIS A 614 10.48 -1.25 -0.58
N LEU A 615 10.92 -0.82 -1.78
CA LEU A 615 10.31 -1.26 -3.04
C LEU A 615 10.46 -2.78 -3.28
N LEU A 616 11.60 -3.35 -2.88
CA LEU A 616 11.88 -4.78 -2.98
C LEU A 616 11.20 -5.61 -1.89
N SER A 617 10.81 -5.02 -0.76
CA SER A 617 10.23 -5.73 0.38
C SER A 617 9.01 -6.58 0.05
N GLN A 618 8.33 -6.21 -1.03
CA GLN A 618 7.13 -6.83 -1.53
C GLN A 618 7.35 -7.62 -2.83
N ARG A 619 8.56 -7.58 -3.43
CA ARG A 619 8.82 -8.17 -4.75
C ARG A 619 9.72 -9.39 -4.66
N HIS A 620 9.29 -10.48 -5.29
CA HIS A 620 10.01 -11.74 -5.20
C HIS A 620 11.09 -11.87 -6.29
N ALA A 621 12.24 -12.44 -5.92
CA ALA A 621 13.19 -12.99 -6.87
C ALA A 621 13.17 -14.52 -6.78
N SER A 622 13.09 -15.21 -7.92
CA SER A 622 13.02 -16.68 -7.94
C SER A 622 14.24 -17.38 -7.32
N ARG A 623 15.35 -16.68 -7.13
CA ARG A 623 16.54 -17.16 -6.42
C ARG A 623 16.83 -16.24 -5.24
N LYS A 624 16.96 -16.82 -4.04
CA LYS A 624 17.19 -16.07 -2.79
C LYS A 624 18.36 -15.07 -2.87
N ASN A 625 19.47 -15.46 -3.51
CA ASN A 625 20.66 -14.59 -3.61
C ASN A 625 20.49 -13.43 -4.60
N ASP A 626 19.54 -13.52 -5.54
CA ASP A 626 19.31 -12.45 -6.51
C ASP A 626 18.74 -11.20 -5.84
N GLU A 627 18.00 -11.34 -4.73
CA GLU A 627 17.43 -10.23 -3.96
C GLU A 627 18.51 -9.21 -3.57
N ILE A 628 19.68 -9.68 -3.10
CA ILE A 628 20.81 -8.84 -2.68
C ILE A 628 21.53 -8.21 -3.87
N ILE A 629 21.68 -8.97 -4.95
CA ILE A 629 22.29 -8.47 -6.19
C ILE A 629 21.45 -7.32 -6.76
N ILE A 630 20.13 -7.50 -6.85
CA ILE A 630 19.20 -6.49 -7.32
C ILE A 630 19.25 -5.26 -6.40
N TRP A 631 19.24 -5.48 -5.08
CA TRP A 631 19.31 -4.40 -4.09
C TRP A 631 20.55 -3.52 -4.31
N GLY A 632 21.72 -4.14 -4.48
CA GLY A 632 22.95 -3.43 -4.80
C GLY A 632 22.93 -2.72 -6.16
N LEU A 633 22.45 -3.39 -7.21
CA LEU A 633 22.42 -2.84 -8.57
C LEU A 633 21.50 -1.62 -8.70
N VAL A 634 20.30 -1.62 -8.10
CA VAL A 634 19.41 -0.44 -8.14
C VAL A 634 20.00 0.74 -7.35
N SER A 635 20.84 0.46 -6.36
CA SER A 635 21.65 1.48 -5.68
C SER A 635 22.98 1.81 -6.37
N ASN A 636 23.22 1.38 -7.62
CA ASN A 636 24.46 1.57 -8.38
C ASN A 636 25.73 1.05 -7.68
N MET A 637 25.59 0.03 -6.85
CA MET A 637 26.73 -0.67 -6.28
C MET A 637 27.28 -1.67 -7.31
N THR A 638 28.59 -1.91 -7.28
CA THR A 638 29.13 -3.10 -7.93
C THR A 638 28.52 -4.32 -7.24
N ALA A 639 27.90 -5.23 -8.01
CA ALA A 639 27.08 -6.34 -7.51
C ALA A 639 27.73 -7.01 -6.28
N PRO A 640 27.23 -6.74 -5.06
CA PRO A 640 27.90 -7.17 -3.84
C PRO A 640 27.90 -8.70 -3.78
N ALA A 641 29.00 -9.31 -3.37
CA ALA A 641 29.10 -10.77 -3.32
C ALA A 641 28.19 -11.37 -2.23
N ASP A 642 27.90 -10.58 -1.19
CA ASP A 642 27.02 -10.92 -0.08
C ASP A 642 26.40 -9.64 0.53
N VAL A 643 25.46 -9.82 1.45
CA VAL A 643 24.77 -8.71 2.12
C VAL A 643 25.66 -7.92 3.08
N VAL A 644 26.72 -8.52 3.63
CA VAL A 644 27.66 -7.81 4.51
C VAL A 644 28.48 -6.80 3.71
N GLN A 645 28.92 -7.16 2.50
CA GLN A 645 29.59 -6.23 1.59
C GLN A 645 28.67 -5.08 1.17
N LEU A 646 27.36 -5.35 1.02
CA LEU A 646 26.37 -4.33 0.75
C LEU A 646 26.35 -3.29 1.87
N TRP A 647 26.29 -3.71 3.13
CA TRP A 647 26.30 -2.81 4.28
C TRP A 647 27.66 -2.16 4.54
N LYS A 648 28.78 -2.86 4.31
CA LYS A 648 30.14 -2.30 4.41
C LYS A 648 30.40 -1.12 3.48
N ALA A 649 29.71 -1.07 2.34
CA ALA A 649 29.83 0.03 1.39
C ALA A 649 28.98 1.25 1.78
N ARG A 650 28.30 1.23 2.94
CA ARG A 650 27.46 2.32 3.42
C ARG A 650 28.12 3.02 4.60
N GLU A 651 27.93 4.33 4.65
CA GLU A 651 28.39 5.17 5.75
C GLU A 651 27.29 5.38 6.79
N GLN A 652 26.03 5.43 6.35
CA GLN A 652 24.88 5.70 7.21
C GLN A 652 23.64 4.94 6.75
N VAL A 653 22.66 4.82 7.65
CA VAL A 653 21.33 4.27 7.40
C VAL A 653 20.29 5.02 8.24
N ALA A 654 19.12 5.27 7.66
CA ALA A 654 17.98 5.81 8.39
C ALA A 654 17.49 4.82 9.46
N THR A 655 17.40 5.26 10.72
CA THR A 655 17.06 4.39 11.87
C THR A 655 15.67 3.77 11.75
N ALA A 656 14.67 4.50 11.23
CA ALA A 656 13.32 3.97 11.06
C ALA A 656 13.21 2.90 9.94
N PHE A 657 14.10 2.87 8.95
CA PHE A 657 14.15 1.77 7.97
C PHE A 657 14.45 0.42 8.65
N LEU A 658 15.20 0.45 9.75
CA LEU A 658 15.54 -0.74 10.52
C LEU A 658 14.35 -1.25 11.35
N MET A 659 13.30 -0.46 11.58
CA MET A 659 12.13 -0.86 12.37
C MET A 659 11.16 -1.73 11.54
N SER A 660 11.65 -2.89 11.10
CA SER A 660 10.93 -3.85 10.27
C SER A 660 11.19 -5.29 10.70
N SER A 661 10.29 -6.18 10.29
CA SER A 661 10.38 -7.62 10.51
C SER A 661 11.37 -8.33 9.55
N ALA A 662 12.27 -7.59 8.89
CA ALA A 662 13.28 -8.22 8.04
C ALA A 662 14.24 -9.10 8.86
N LEU A 663 14.56 -10.27 8.35
CA LEU A 663 15.60 -11.13 8.95
C LEU A 663 16.92 -10.37 9.05
N ARG A 664 17.66 -10.59 10.13
CA ARG A 664 18.96 -9.94 10.38
C ARG A 664 20.13 -10.80 9.97
N ILE A 665 21.30 -10.18 9.77
CA ILE A 665 22.53 -10.90 9.44
C ILE A 665 23.02 -11.66 10.67
N GLU A 666 23.22 -12.97 10.51
CA GLU A 666 23.77 -13.83 11.56
C GLU A 666 25.27 -14.09 11.32
N GLY A 667 26.02 -14.30 12.41
CA GLY A 667 27.41 -14.76 12.37
C GLY A 667 28.45 -13.76 11.84
N SER A 668 28.06 -12.52 11.55
CA SER A 668 28.96 -11.44 11.10
C SER A 668 29.07 -10.35 12.18
N PRO A 669 30.21 -10.22 12.87
CA PRO A 669 30.38 -9.26 13.96
C PRO A 669 30.10 -7.82 13.53
N GLY A 670 29.25 -7.11 14.29
CA GLY A 670 28.92 -5.70 14.05
C GLY A 670 27.80 -5.45 13.03
N TYR A 671 27.16 -6.50 12.52
CA TYR A 671 26.08 -6.41 11.53
C TYR A 671 24.77 -7.11 11.96
N GLY A 672 24.64 -7.53 13.22
CA GLY A 672 23.46 -8.21 13.77
C GLY A 672 22.19 -7.35 13.76
N TRP A 673 22.32 -6.04 13.63
CA TRP A 673 21.22 -5.08 13.45
C TRP A 673 20.73 -4.98 11.99
N ALA A 674 21.55 -5.37 11.02
CA ALA A 674 21.33 -5.06 9.61
C ALA A 674 20.41 -6.09 8.94
N PRO A 675 19.44 -5.67 8.12
CA PRO A 675 18.64 -6.59 7.31
C PRO A 675 19.50 -7.48 6.39
N ALA A 676 19.27 -8.78 6.45
CA ALA A 676 19.92 -9.80 5.63
C ALA A 676 19.31 -9.94 4.23
N THR A 677 18.11 -9.40 4.03
CA THR A 677 17.39 -9.36 2.76
C THR A 677 16.50 -8.12 2.74
N PRO A 678 16.27 -7.48 1.58
CA PRO A 678 15.24 -6.44 1.49
C PRO A 678 13.84 -7.05 1.60
N TYR A 679 13.68 -8.36 1.39
CA TYR A 679 12.40 -9.03 1.26
C TYR A 679 11.74 -9.36 2.59
N LEU A 680 10.47 -8.96 2.75
CA LEU A 680 9.71 -9.15 3.99
C LEU A 680 8.75 -10.32 3.91
N ARG A 681 9.07 -11.34 4.70
CA ARG A 681 8.24 -12.54 4.88
C ARG A 681 7.50 -12.42 6.21
N PRO A 682 6.20 -12.75 6.27
CA PRO A 682 5.53 -13.05 7.53
C PRO A 682 6.40 -13.99 8.37
N GLN A 683 6.74 -13.54 9.56
CA GLN A 683 7.49 -14.32 10.53
C GLN A 683 6.51 -15.03 11.44
N ARG A 684 6.55 -16.37 11.44
CA ARG A 684 5.84 -17.15 12.45
C ARG A 684 6.57 -17.00 13.78
N ARG A 685 5.84 -16.58 14.80
CA ARG A 685 6.30 -16.43 16.18
C ARG A 685 5.39 -17.24 17.08
N ASP A 686 5.92 -17.55 18.26
CA ASP A 686 5.21 -18.28 19.27
C ASP A 686 5.53 -17.73 20.65
N VAL A 687 4.51 -17.68 21.50
CA VAL A 687 4.60 -17.27 22.90
C VAL A 687 4.04 -18.36 23.80
N GLN A 688 4.70 -18.58 24.93
CA GLN A 688 4.33 -19.62 25.88
C GLN A 688 3.18 -19.13 26.77
N LEU A 689 2.18 -19.98 26.98
CA LEU A 689 1.04 -19.74 27.86
C LEU A 689 1.32 -20.34 29.26
N PRO A 690 0.67 -19.85 30.34
CA PRO A 690 0.90 -20.31 31.72
C PRO A 690 0.79 -21.83 31.95
N GLU A 691 0.06 -22.56 31.10
CA GLU A 691 -0.13 -24.01 31.19
C GLU A 691 0.85 -24.84 30.35
N GLY A 692 1.92 -24.22 29.82
CA GLY A 692 2.87 -24.89 28.92
C GLY A 692 2.32 -25.13 27.51
N GLN A 693 1.17 -24.55 27.19
CA GLN A 693 0.65 -24.45 25.83
C GLN A 693 1.39 -23.34 25.07
N THR A 694 1.27 -23.33 23.75
CA THR A 694 1.95 -22.33 22.90
C THR A 694 0.94 -21.65 21.99
N HIS A 695 0.91 -20.32 22.02
CA HIS A 695 0.12 -19.50 21.09
C HIS A 695 1.01 -19.11 19.91
N ALA A 696 0.73 -19.68 18.73
CA ALA A 696 1.43 -19.36 17.50
C ALA A 696 0.67 -18.28 16.71
N TYR A 697 1.40 -17.31 16.19
CA TYR A 697 0.88 -16.19 15.40
C TYR A 697 1.90 -15.76 14.36
N SER A 698 1.54 -14.86 13.45
CA SER A 698 2.44 -14.35 12.42
C SER A 698 2.55 -12.83 12.51
N VAL A 699 3.75 -12.29 12.34
CA VAL A 699 3.97 -10.84 12.29
C VAL A 699 4.61 -10.43 10.97
N ARG A 700 4.28 -9.23 10.52
CA ARG A 700 4.85 -8.65 9.31
C ARG A 700 4.90 -7.13 9.39
N TYR A 701 5.92 -6.61 10.06
CA TYR A 701 6.20 -5.17 10.06
C TYR A 701 6.87 -4.76 8.73
N PRO A 702 6.21 -3.93 7.89
CA PRO A 702 6.75 -3.46 6.63
C PRO A 702 8.00 -2.60 6.85
N SER A 703 8.91 -2.58 5.87
CA SER A 703 10.07 -1.69 5.87
C SER A 703 9.67 -0.40 5.18
N TYR A 704 9.94 0.73 5.82
CA TYR A 704 9.75 2.06 5.25
C TYR A 704 11.09 2.64 4.85
N ASP A 705 11.12 3.60 3.93
CA ASP A 705 12.37 4.25 3.48
C ASP A 705 13.14 5.01 4.60
N GLY A 706 12.56 5.12 5.79
CA GLY A 706 13.14 5.79 6.96
C GLY A 706 13.25 7.31 6.83
N ARG A 707 12.67 7.91 5.78
CA ARG A 707 12.80 9.35 5.55
C ARG A 707 12.12 10.15 6.67
N GLY A 708 12.87 11.12 7.21
CA GLY A 708 12.49 11.92 8.37
C GLY A 708 13.02 11.37 9.70
N SER A 709 13.60 10.16 9.73
CA SER A 709 14.26 9.65 10.93
C SER A 709 15.75 10.04 10.99
N TYR A 710 16.32 9.96 12.18
CA TYR A 710 17.73 10.12 12.45
C TYR A 710 18.57 9.12 11.63
N SER A 711 19.74 9.57 11.17
CA SER A 711 20.67 8.78 10.37
C SER A 711 21.79 8.23 11.26
N ALA A 712 21.83 6.92 11.46
CA ALA A 712 22.87 6.26 12.24
C ALA A 712 24.08 5.91 11.37
N ARG A 713 25.28 6.05 11.93
CA ARG A 713 26.55 5.83 11.23
C ARG A 713 26.98 4.37 11.34
N LEU A 714 27.36 3.77 10.22
CA LEU A 714 27.94 2.43 10.19
C LEU A 714 29.44 2.53 10.51
N THR A 715 29.90 1.69 11.43
CA THR A 715 31.31 1.55 11.78
C THR A 715 31.75 0.10 11.66
N VAL A 716 33.06 -0.15 11.68
CA VAL A 716 33.59 -1.53 11.73
C VAL A 716 33.19 -2.29 13.00
N GLN A 717 32.73 -1.59 14.03
CA GLN A 717 32.34 -2.19 15.31
C GLN A 717 30.83 -2.47 15.40
N GLY A 718 30.01 -1.80 14.58
CA GLY A 718 28.56 -1.79 14.73
C GLY A 718 27.90 -0.53 14.15
N LEU A 719 26.61 -0.39 14.36
CA LEU A 719 25.81 0.80 14.09
C LEU A 719 25.87 1.77 15.26
N GLN A 720 26.45 2.95 15.04
CA GLN A 720 26.54 4.02 16.02
C GLN A 720 25.52 5.11 15.73
N GLY A 721 24.64 5.42 16.68
CA GLY A 721 23.64 6.47 16.50
C GLY A 721 22.90 6.83 17.77
N LEU A 722 22.12 7.92 17.71
CA LEU A 722 21.19 8.31 18.76
C LEU A 722 19.89 7.52 18.63
N TRP A 723 19.36 7.09 19.77
CA TRP A 723 18.10 6.37 19.88
C TRP A 723 17.31 6.91 21.06
N LEU A 724 15.98 6.81 20.99
CA LEU A 724 15.15 6.92 22.18
C LEU A 724 15.19 5.57 22.90
N VAL A 725 15.55 5.58 24.17
CA VAL A 725 15.89 4.37 24.93
C VAL A 725 15.10 4.30 26.22
N HIS A 726 14.56 3.12 26.52
CA HIS A 726 14.06 2.75 27.84
C HIS A 726 14.87 1.55 28.35
N ASP A 727 15.56 1.74 29.48
CA ASP A 727 16.27 0.67 30.19
C ASP A 727 15.25 -0.25 30.88
N ILE A 728 15.35 -1.56 30.70
CA ILE A 728 14.44 -2.55 31.27
C ILE A 728 15.19 -3.39 32.30
N ASP A 729 14.66 -3.44 33.52
CA ASP A 729 15.16 -4.33 34.57
C ASP A 729 14.30 -5.60 34.73
N GLN A 730 14.79 -6.54 35.54
CA GLN A 730 14.15 -7.84 35.70
C GLN A 730 12.79 -7.75 36.42
N ALA A 731 12.61 -6.80 37.33
CA ALA A 731 11.35 -6.61 38.03
C ALA A 731 10.29 -6.09 37.05
N PHE A 732 10.61 -5.02 36.32
CA PHE A 732 9.73 -4.44 35.32
C PHE A 732 9.37 -5.44 34.21
N ALA A 733 10.34 -6.19 33.68
CA ALA A 733 10.05 -7.22 32.68
C ALA A 733 9.13 -8.35 33.21
N SER A 734 9.14 -8.61 34.52
CA SER A 734 8.24 -9.59 35.14
C SER A 734 6.84 -9.01 35.31
N ASP A 735 6.74 -7.75 35.77
CA ASP A 735 5.47 -7.04 35.91
C ASP A 735 4.74 -6.93 34.56
N LEU A 736 5.43 -6.55 33.49
CA LEU A 736 4.86 -6.48 32.14
C LEU A 736 4.37 -7.85 31.64
N TYR A 737 5.06 -8.93 32.02
CA TYR A 737 4.63 -10.29 31.65
C TYR A 737 3.38 -10.70 32.42
N ASP A 738 3.30 -10.38 33.71
CA ASP A 738 2.13 -10.66 34.54
C ASP A 738 0.91 -9.86 34.04
N GLU A 739 1.09 -8.60 33.63
CA GLU A 739 0.04 -7.81 32.95
C GLU A 739 -0.46 -8.50 31.67
N CYS A 740 0.45 -9.05 30.84
CA CYS A 740 0.04 -9.80 29.65
C CYS A 740 -0.79 -11.03 30.01
N VAL A 741 -0.49 -11.70 31.14
CA VAL A 741 -1.27 -12.86 31.62
C VAL A 741 -2.67 -12.41 32.06
N GLU A 742 -2.82 -11.22 32.63
CA GLU A 742 -4.12 -10.65 32.97
C GLU A 742 -4.97 -10.32 31.72
N GLU A 743 -4.34 -10.00 30.59
CA GLU A 743 -5.01 -9.72 29.29
C GLU A 743 -5.38 -10.97 28.47
N MET A 744 -5.31 -12.17 29.05
CA MET A 744 -5.68 -13.39 28.33
C MET A 744 -7.20 -13.50 28.14
N ILE A 745 -7.63 -13.70 26.90
CA ILE A 745 -9.05 -13.85 26.55
C ILE A 745 -9.41 -15.33 26.25
N PRO A 746 -10.54 -15.84 26.78
CA PRO A 746 -11.08 -17.14 26.39
C PRO A 746 -11.65 -17.08 24.97
N THR A 747 -11.18 -17.93 24.04
CA THR A 747 -11.76 -18.02 22.70
C THR A 747 -13.14 -18.70 22.79
N GLN A 748 -14.22 -17.94 22.93
CA GLN A 748 -15.57 -18.50 22.77
C GLN A 748 -16.10 -18.36 21.34
N TRP A 749 -15.75 -17.34 20.56
CA TRP A 749 -16.23 -17.16 19.18
C TRP A 749 -15.22 -16.36 18.35
N ASN A 750 -14.61 -16.99 17.34
CA ASN A 750 -14.23 -16.41 16.03
C ASN A 750 -13.43 -17.44 15.22
N ASP A 751 -13.99 -17.88 14.09
CA ASP A 751 -13.39 -18.87 13.17
C ASP A 751 -12.21 -18.34 12.33
N ARG A 752 -11.80 -17.07 12.50
CA ARG A 752 -10.97 -16.37 11.48
C ARG A 752 -9.48 -16.22 11.78
N GLU A 753 -9.02 -16.33 13.03
CA GLU A 753 -7.59 -16.11 13.35
C GLU A 753 -6.76 -17.37 13.67
N LEU A 754 -7.39 -18.54 13.79
CA LEU A 754 -6.67 -19.78 14.04
C LEU A 754 -6.33 -20.47 12.71
N GLU A 755 -5.10 -20.27 12.20
CA GLU A 755 -4.52 -21.14 11.17
C GLU A 755 -4.38 -22.59 11.70
N LYS A 756 -5.48 -23.34 11.63
CA LYS A 756 -5.64 -24.78 11.97
C LYS A 756 -5.47 -25.17 13.45
N PRO A 757 -6.16 -26.26 13.89
CA PRO A 757 -6.21 -26.65 15.29
C PRO A 757 -4.86 -27.18 15.76
N LEU A 758 -4.42 -26.73 16.93
CA LEU A 758 -3.38 -27.39 17.71
C LEU A 758 -3.77 -28.87 17.88
N VAL A 759 -2.85 -29.76 17.52
CA VAL A 759 -3.02 -31.20 17.61
C VAL A 759 -3.19 -31.59 19.08
N GLY A 760 -4.41 -31.96 19.50
CA GLY A 760 -4.63 -32.69 20.75
C GLY A 760 -5.73 -32.21 21.71
N SER A 761 -6.47 -31.13 21.43
CA SER A 761 -7.57 -30.73 22.34
C SER A 761 -8.89 -31.43 22.01
N GLU A 762 -9.50 -32.00 23.06
CA GLU A 762 -10.86 -32.53 23.01
C GLU A 762 -11.85 -31.41 22.65
N TYR A 763 -12.84 -31.72 21.81
CA TYR A 763 -13.92 -30.80 21.43
C TYR A 763 -14.59 -30.20 22.69
N GLY A 764 -14.36 -28.91 22.96
CA GLY A 764 -15.16 -28.14 23.92
C GLY A 764 -14.43 -27.31 24.98
N SER A 765 -13.10 -27.31 25.07
CA SER A 765 -12.38 -26.38 25.96
C SER A 765 -12.08 -25.06 25.24
N ALA A 766 -12.54 -23.93 25.77
CA ALA A 766 -12.12 -22.60 25.32
C ALA A 766 -10.60 -22.50 25.40
N LEU A 767 -9.92 -22.22 24.29
CA LEU A 767 -8.47 -21.97 24.29
C LEU A 767 -8.23 -20.56 24.84
N MET A 768 -7.22 -20.42 25.70
CA MET A 768 -6.80 -19.12 26.20
C MET A 768 -5.69 -18.58 25.30
N ILE A 769 -5.83 -17.34 24.84
CA ILE A 769 -4.82 -16.65 24.03
C ILE A 769 -4.50 -15.28 24.62
N PHE A 770 -3.30 -14.78 24.36
CA PHE A 770 -2.97 -13.37 24.61
C PHE A 770 -3.71 -12.48 23.63
N GLU A 771 -4.29 -11.38 24.11
CA GLU A 771 -4.87 -10.32 23.27
C GLU A 771 -3.81 -9.70 22.34
N ARG A 772 -2.60 -9.43 22.86
CA ARG A 772 -1.45 -8.95 22.08
C ARG A 772 -0.28 -9.92 22.15
N PRO A 773 -0.27 -10.98 21.33
CA PRO A 773 0.69 -12.06 21.48
C PRO A 773 2.14 -11.66 21.14
N ASP A 774 2.36 -10.64 20.30
CA ASP A 774 3.71 -10.14 20.01
C ASP A 774 4.29 -9.27 21.13
N TYR A 775 3.45 -8.47 21.78
CA TYR A 775 3.83 -7.75 22.99
C TYR A 775 4.20 -8.72 24.12
N ALA A 776 3.37 -9.74 24.36
CA ALA A 776 3.68 -10.81 25.32
C ALA A 776 5.00 -11.52 24.99
N LYS A 777 5.30 -11.72 23.69
CA LYS A 777 6.58 -12.29 23.25
C LYS A 777 7.76 -11.34 23.49
N ALA A 778 7.57 -10.03 23.35
CA ALA A 778 8.58 -9.04 23.70
C ALA A 778 8.94 -9.15 25.20
N CYS A 779 7.92 -9.20 26.07
CA CYS A 779 8.09 -9.37 27.52
C CYS A 779 8.81 -10.69 27.87
N ASP A 780 8.38 -11.82 27.28
CA ASP A 780 9.04 -13.12 27.49
C ASP A 780 10.51 -13.11 27.02
N THR A 781 10.78 -12.43 25.90
CA THR A 781 12.14 -12.25 25.38
C THR A 781 13.00 -11.44 26.35
N LEU A 782 12.50 -10.32 26.87
CA LEU A 782 13.20 -9.48 27.86
C LEU A 782 13.51 -10.26 29.14
N ARG A 783 12.52 -10.97 29.70
CA ARG A 783 12.67 -11.82 30.88
C ARG A 783 13.74 -12.90 30.68
N THR A 784 13.73 -13.55 29.52
CA THR A 784 14.72 -14.56 29.16
C THR A 784 16.12 -13.97 29.08
N LEU A 785 16.28 -12.82 28.41
CA LEU A 785 17.58 -12.14 28.28
C LEU A 785 18.14 -11.70 29.63
N LEU A 786 17.28 -11.11 30.48
CA LEU A 786 17.64 -10.59 31.81
C LEU A 786 17.88 -11.69 32.85
N SER A 787 17.47 -12.93 32.60
CA SER A 787 17.84 -14.08 33.44
C SER A 787 19.35 -14.40 33.40
N THR A 788 20.05 -13.89 32.37
CA THR A 788 21.51 -14.05 32.25
C THR A 788 22.22 -13.10 33.22
N PRO A 789 23.16 -13.58 34.07
CA PRO A 789 23.86 -12.74 35.02
C PRO A 789 24.57 -11.55 34.36
N ASN A 790 24.39 -10.34 34.92
CA ASN A 790 24.95 -9.08 34.42
C ASN A 790 24.47 -8.65 33.01
N ALA A 791 23.42 -9.27 32.47
CA ALA A 791 22.78 -8.77 31.26
C ALA A 791 21.99 -7.50 31.56
N LYS A 792 22.06 -6.54 30.64
CA LYS A 792 21.19 -5.35 30.60
C LYS A 792 20.35 -5.42 29.34
N ALA A 793 19.07 -5.10 29.43
CA ALA A 793 18.18 -5.02 28.28
C ALA A 793 17.65 -3.60 28.09
N ARG A 794 17.44 -3.22 26.84
CA ARG A 794 16.86 -1.94 26.43
C ARG A 794 15.82 -2.19 25.36
N VAL A 795 14.74 -1.42 25.40
CA VAL A 795 13.89 -1.22 24.22
C VAL A 795 14.23 0.14 23.62
N ILE A 796 14.27 0.20 22.29
CA ILE A 796 14.66 1.42 21.56
C ILE A 796 13.67 1.79 20.46
N ARG A 797 13.54 3.09 20.22
CA ARG A 797 12.79 3.69 19.11
C ARG A 797 13.67 4.63 18.29
N PRO A 798 13.39 4.78 16.98
CA PRO A 798 14.04 5.78 16.16
C PRO A 798 13.72 7.20 16.67
N LEU A 799 14.63 8.13 16.40
CA LEU A 799 14.43 9.57 16.65
C LEU A 799 14.14 10.28 15.35
N ASP A 800 13.49 11.45 15.41
CA ASP A 800 13.35 12.32 14.24
C ASP A 800 14.75 12.75 13.76
N SER A 801 14.84 13.23 12.53
CA SER A 801 16.01 13.80 11.88
C SER A 801 16.82 14.79 12.73
N GLU A 802 16.16 15.51 13.65
CA GLU A 802 16.79 16.41 14.63
C GLU A 802 17.53 15.69 15.77
N GLY A 803 17.24 14.41 16.01
CA GLY A 803 17.88 13.57 17.02
C GLY A 803 17.45 13.87 18.46
N ILE A 804 16.30 14.53 18.66
CA ILE A 804 15.79 14.93 19.98
C ILE A 804 14.43 14.27 20.23
N SER A 805 13.45 14.51 19.36
CA SER A 805 12.10 13.97 19.52
C SER A 805 12.02 12.52 19.04
N PRO A 806 11.12 11.70 19.62
CA PRO A 806 10.78 10.39 19.06
C PRO A 806 10.37 10.54 17.60
N TYR A 807 10.85 9.64 16.74
CA TYR A 807 10.22 9.45 15.45
C TYR A 807 8.99 8.59 15.66
N LEU A 808 7.82 9.23 15.67
CA LEU A 808 6.54 8.55 15.79
C LEU A 808 6.13 7.83 14.49
N GLY A 809 7.01 7.88 13.49
CA GLY A 809 6.59 7.76 12.11
C GLY A 809 6.09 9.09 11.62
N ASN A 810 5.50 9.02 10.45
CA ASN A 810 4.78 10.14 9.93
C ASN A 810 3.36 9.62 9.77
N ASP A 811 2.47 10.09 10.65
CA ASP A 811 1.05 9.74 10.58
C ASP A 811 0.50 10.11 9.21
N ALA A 812 0.92 11.25 8.66
CA ALA A 812 0.65 11.67 7.27
C ALA A 812 1.22 10.71 6.21
N ARG A 813 2.00 9.70 6.61
CA ARG A 813 2.65 8.70 5.77
C ARG A 813 2.12 7.27 5.99
N GLY A 814 1.21 7.04 6.93
CA GLY A 814 0.71 5.70 7.31
C GLY A 814 1.80 4.83 7.96
N GLU A 815 2.82 5.49 8.51
CA GLU A 815 3.91 4.93 9.27
C GLU A 815 3.50 5.01 10.74
N ASP A 816 3.14 3.90 11.35
CA ASP A 816 2.92 3.84 12.80
C ASP A 816 4.09 3.12 13.44
N PHE A 817 5.06 3.91 13.92
CA PHE A 817 6.17 3.39 14.72
C PHE A 817 5.92 3.59 16.22
N THR A 818 4.78 4.17 16.61
CA THR A 818 4.44 4.39 18.02
C THR A 818 4.31 3.05 18.76
N THR A 819 3.86 2.01 18.06
CA THR A 819 3.69 0.68 18.62
C THR A 819 4.91 -0.23 18.43
N LEU A 820 6.00 0.23 17.79
CA LEU A 820 7.13 -0.65 17.46
C LEU A 820 8.39 -0.29 18.25
N VAL A 821 9.02 -1.30 18.87
CA VAL A 821 10.34 -1.16 19.50
C VAL A 821 11.29 -2.23 19.02
N ALA A 822 12.60 -1.93 19.06
CA ALA A 822 13.63 -2.94 18.94
C ALA A 822 14.17 -3.30 20.32
N ILE A 823 14.32 -4.59 20.60
CA ILE A 823 14.98 -5.07 21.82
C ILE A 823 16.48 -5.17 21.57
N CYS A 824 17.26 -4.59 22.46
CA CYS A 824 18.72 -4.68 22.49
C CYS A 824 19.22 -5.21 23.83
N VAL A 825 20.29 -6.00 23.83
CA VAL A 825 20.89 -6.54 25.07
C VAL A 825 22.40 -6.30 25.11
N CYS A 826 22.92 -6.02 26.30
CA CYS A 826 24.35 -5.98 26.58
C CYS A 826 24.65 -7.06 27.61
N TYR A 827 25.45 -8.06 27.24
CA TYR A 827 26.02 -9.01 28.18
C TYR A 827 27.30 -8.38 28.72
N GLY A 828 27.29 -7.95 29.99
CA GLY A 828 28.42 -7.23 30.59
C GLY A 828 29.77 -7.87 30.24
N THR A 829 30.74 -7.08 29.78
CA THR A 829 32.03 -7.60 29.34
C THR A 829 32.75 -8.31 30.48
N SER A 830 33.01 -9.60 30.30
CA SER A 830 34.03 -10.30 31.07
C SER A 830 35.38 -9.68 30.78
N HIS A 831 35.97 -9.01 31.78
CA HIS A 831 37.41 -8.70 31.84
C HIS A 831 38.06 -8.09 30.58
N ASP A 832 37.66 -6.89 30.16
CA ASP A 832 38.55 -6.04 29.37
C ASP A 832 39.19 -4.99 30.31
N ASN A 833 40.40 -5.34 30.78
CA ASN A 833 41.43 -4.52 31.43
C ASN A 833 41.02 -3.17 32.05
N GLN A 834 41.03 -3.13 33.39
CA GLN A 834 41.05 -1.93 34.25
C GLN A 834 42.29 -1.01 34.07
N ASP A 835 43.01 -1.08 32.94
CA ASP A 835 44.33 -0.44 32.78
C ASP A 835 44.35 0.85 31.95
N SER A 836 43.21 1.51 31.71
CA SER A 836 43.22 2.89 31.19
C SER A 836 42.46 3.85 32.11
N ASN A 837 43.19 4.52 33.00
CA ASN A 837 42.79 5.70 33.77
C ASN A 837 42.59 6.95 32.87
N ASP A 838 41.99 6.81 31.69
CA ASP A 838 41.66 7.94 30.82
C ASP A 838 40.19 8.35 31.06
N PRO A 839 39.92 9.42 31.85
CA PRO A 839 38.57 9.86 32.17
C PRO A 839 37.79 10.39 30.97
N ASN A 840 38.40 10.53 29.78
CA ASN A 840 37.72 10.95 28.55
C ASN A 840 37.34 9.78 27.62
N LYS A 841 37.66 8.53 27.97
CA LYS A 841 37.31 7.36 27.15
C LYS A 841 35.96 6.81 27.60
N VAL A 842 34.88 7.29 26.99
CA VAL A 842 33.53 6.74 27.18
C VAL A 842 33.56 5.26 26.81
N HIS A 843 33.40 4.36 27.79
CA HIS A 843 33.19 2.94 27.52
C HIS A 843 31.85 2.79 26.80
N CYS A 844 31.90 2.66 25.47
CA CYS A 844 30.72 2.39 24.68
C CYS A 844 30.33 0.92 24.88
N GLU A 845 29.34 0.68 25.74
CA GLU A 845 28.69 -0.64 25.90
C GLU A 845 28.17 -1.09 24.52
N LYS A 846 28.48 -2.33 24.13
CA LYS A 846 28.03 -2.92 22.87
C LYS A 846 26.68 -3.60 23.07
N TRP A 847 25.72 -3.31 22.20
CA TRP A 847 24.35 -3.78 22.33
C TRP A 847 23.96 -4.69 21.16
N GLU A 848 23.60 -5.93 21.42
CA GLU A 848 23.13 -6.87 20.39
C GLU A 848 21.64 -6.63 20.08
N TRP A 849 21.31 -6.47 18.79
CA TRP A 849 19.92 -6.38 18.33
C TRP A 849 19.22 -7.76 18.40
N LYS A 850 18.06 -7.84 19.06
CA LYS A 850 17.32 -9.12 19.24
C LYS A 850 16.04 -9.23 18.43
N GLY A 851 15.51 -8.12 17.90
CA GLY A 851 14.33 -8.14 17.04
C GLY A 851 13.50 -6.87 17.18
N VAL A 852 12.51 -6.75 16.30
CA VAL A 852 11.46 -5.71 16.37
C VAL A 852 10.17 -6.37 16.83
N PHE A 853 9.50 -5.75 17.77
CA PHE A 853 8.29 -6.24 18.41
C PHE A 853 7.25 -5.14 18.51
N ASP A 854 6.00 -5.55 18.55
CA ASP A 854 4.90 -4.73 19.05
C ASP A 854 5.14 -4.37 20.53
N TRP A 855 4.80 -3.14 20.90
CA TRP A 855 5.03 -2.57 22.22
C TRP A 855 3.87 -1.69 22.64
N ARG A 856 3.47 -1.87 23.89
CA ARG A 856 2.51 -1.00 24.56
C ARG A 856 3.32 -0.03 25.42
N ASP A 857 3.43 1.23 25.00
CA ASP A 857 3.41 2.42 25.86
C ASP A 857 3.90 3.67 25.12
N ASP A 858 3.20 4.78 25.29
CA ASP A 858 3.66 6.13 24.93
C ASP A 858 3.82 7.05 26.16
N THR A 859 3.52 6.54 27.37
CA THR A 859 3.32 7.36 28.57
C THR A 859 4.34 7.14 29.69
N HIS A 860 5.33 6.27 29.51
CA HIS A 860 6.38 6.11 30.52
C HIS A 860 7.34 7.32 30.56
N PRO A 861 7.56 7.96 31.72
CA PRO A 861 8.44 9.12 31.86
C PRO A 861 9.94 8.80 31.69
N ASP A 862 10.30 7.52 31.50
CA ASP A 862 11.67 7.02 31.57
C ASP A 862 12.40 6.90 30.22
N TRP A 863 11.77 7.32 29.12
CA TRP A 863 12.43 7.38 27.81
C TRP A 863 13.52 8.47 27.79
N THR A 864 14.72 8.10 27.39
CA THR A 864 15.86 9.02 27.28
C THR A 864 16.59 8.89 25.96
N VAL A 865 17.05 10.01 25.40
CA VAL A 865 17.90 10.00 24.21
C VAL A 865 19.30 9.56 24.61
N ARG A 866 19.80 8.49 23.99
CA ARG A 866 21.17 8.00 24.22
C ARG A 866 21.86 7.62 22.92
N GLU A 867 23.17 7.85 22.89
CA GLU A 867 24.02 7.28 21.85
C GLU A 867 24.28 5.80 22.18
N MET A 868 24.11 4.94 21.18
CA MET A 868 24.33 3.50 21.30
C MET A 868 25.23 2.99 20.16
N LEU A 869 26.04 1.99 20.48
CA LEU A 869 26.72 1.14 19.52
C LEU A 869 26.02 -0.22 19.48
N ILE A 870 25.25 -0.45 18.43
CA ILE A 870 24.50 -1.69 18.21
C ILE A 870 25.31 -2.61 17.30
N ILE A 871 25.44 -3.90 17.67
CA ILE A 871 26.28 -4.89 17.00
C ILE A 871 25.51 -6.01 16.33
#